data_AF-A0A6P8HD22-F1
#
_entry.id   AF-A0A6P8HD22-F1
#
_cell.length_a   1.000
_cell.length_b   1.000
_cell.length_c   1.000
_cell.angle_alpha   90.00
_cell.angle_beta   90.00
_cell.angle_gamma   90.00
#
_symmetry.space_group_name_H-M   'P 1'
#
loop_
_entity.id
_entity.type
_entity.pdbx_description
1 polymer ?
#
loop_
_entity_poly.entity_id
_entity_poly.type
_entity_poly.pdbx_seq_one_letter_code
_entity_poly.pdbx_strand_id
1 'polypeptide(L)'
;MENNDLVVVKLPENERFVEINDDGEADFVDETEANPNSSKQTRWGVSIFKEWLYKRFPSEILEELNEITLSERLSVFYQELKLKCNQDRDYSRSAIISIRAAINRHLTSKEVGKEFSIIRDSTFRLANKSLNAKLKKIQENGTCAVNHHKPMRPEDIRKCFQYGIFGEKTPISLLRVNWFNISIFFCRRGRRNYRNLKKTSFVFKKDNDTEFVEFSEDEKAENRNCGIKSEETDSKMFATGTEHCPVAYFKKFLSVLNPGEPALFQKPRRNFVYTDAVWYEKSALGINALGGMMKEISAAAYLSQAYTNQSIRATSFSVLGKSGIPAYRGRKDSSGNRNEGSDDFDFSCVESTPLLGELWMVVTSAPLYKPILPKPPMDVLSQVPSQVPSQAPSQVPIQLPSRVTTRVTSRVTSRVHTQVPLSQVPSKVIITTPARSKESFGVDPVYNTVNTGYKVFQYKQPFYFQYNKGVIPEMTIAYETWGKLNETKSNVILLFTGLSPSSHARSHEDNPSEGWWEKFIGPSCALDTDKFFIICCNVIGGCYGSSGPSSISPVTKEPYATTFPVVSVQDMVKAQFLLLDSLGIEKLHAAVGSSLGGMLSLTAACLYPERVNRLVSISACAQSHPTSIAMRYVQRRILMSDPNWNKGFYYNTGAFPRLGMKHAREVGTITYRSGPEWEERFGRKRIDHDAAVEPNFCPEFEIESYLDYQGDSFCVKYDPNSLLYISKAMDLFDLGEGFDSLLDGVSRIKCPTLVLGVQSDVLFPISQQRELEKLLQDSGNHSVTFYELNSIYGHDTFLLDVVAVGAAVKGHLETDLKVNGKLRKDKR
;
A
#
# COMPACT_ATOMS: atom_id res chain seq x y z
N MET A 1 43.61 49.06 14.95
CA MET A 1 42.49 49.68 15.66
C MET A 1 41.40 49.90 14.64
N GLU A 2 40.26 49.23 14.60
CA GLU A 2 39.74 47.99 15.15
C GLU A 2 38.56 47.69 14.21
N ASN A 3 38.47 46.45 13.73
CA ASN A 3 37.49 46.01 12.76
C ASN A 3 36.08 45.98 13.39
N ASN A 4 35.12 46.63 12.73
CA ASN A 4 33.69 46.41 12.92
C ASN A 4 33.27 45.18 12.12
N ASP A 5 33.16 44.02 12.78
CA ASP A 5 32.45 42.87 12.22
C ASP A 5 31.07 42.74 12.89
N LEU A 6 30.05 43.00 12.07
CA LEU A 6 28.66 42.63 12.30
C LEU A 6 28.56 41.11 12.50
N VAL A 7 28.32 40.68 13.73
CA VAL A 7 27.95 39.29 14.02
C VAL A 7 26.52 39.05 13.53
N VAL A 8 26.42 38.53 12.30
CA VAL A 8 25.23 37.87 11.78
C VAL A 8 25.07 36.56 12.56
N VAL A 9 24.16 36.54 13.53
CA VAL A 9 23.75 35.30 14.21
C VAL A 9 22.95 34.46 13.19
N LYS A 10 23.64 33.52 12.54
CA LYS A 10 23.00 32.41 11.83
C LYS A 10 22.21 31.57 12.83
N LEU A 11 20.92 31.40 12.57
CA LEU A 11 20.10 30.37 13.21
C LEU A 11 20.66 28.98 12.82
N PRO A 12 20.91 28.06 13.77
CA PRO A 12 21.34 26.72 13.43
C PRO A 12 20.20 25.91 12.81
N GLU A 13 20.54 25.19 11.75
CA GLU A 13 19.71 24.17 11.12
C GLU A 13 19.50 22.98 12.08
N ASN A 14 18.25 22.54 12.18
CA ASN A 14 17.81 21.20 12.58
C ASN A 14 18.64 20.43 13.63
N GLU A 15 18.26 20.51 14.92
CA GLU A 15 18.40 19.36 15.83
C GLU A 15 17.15 19.18 16.71
N ARG A 16 16.47 18.04 16.50
CA ARG A 16 15.69 17.36 17.53
C ARG A 16 16.68 16.37 18.14
N PHE A 17 17.08 16.57 19.40
CA PHE A 17 17.67 15.64 20.39
C PHE A 17 18.72 16.38 21.23
N VAL A 18 18.94 15.92 22.46
CA VAL A 18 19.66 16.58 23.56
C VAL A 18 21.11 16.12 23.57
N GLU A 19 22.05 17.05 23.80
CA GLU A 19 23.45 16.74 24.17
C GLU A 19 23.48 16.03 25.52
N ILE A 20 24.19 14.90 25.58
CA ILE A 20 24.61 14.27 26.83
C ILE A 20 25.90 14.98 27.23
N ASN A 21 25.90 15.66 28.38
CA ASN A 21 27.13 16.15 28.99
C ASN A 21 27.63 15.20 30.07
N ASP A 22 28.93 15.27 30.25
CA ASP A 22 29.86 14.26 30.74
C ASP A 22 30.01 14.30 32.27
N ASP A 23 28.91 14.27 33.03
CA ASP A 23 28.96 14.16 34.49
C ASP A 23 27.99 13.06 34.95
N GLY A 24 28.54 11.91 35.35
CA GLY A 24 27.80 10.69 35.68
C GLY A 24 27.02 10.72 36.99
N GLU A 25 26.00 11.56 37.12
CA GLU A 25 24.95 11.43 38.14
C GLU A 25 23.55 11.66 37.53
N ALA A 26 22.75 10.59 37.47
CA ALA A 26 21.34 10.67 37.16
C ALA A 26 20.59 11.04 38.45
N ASP A 27 20.22 12.31 38.60
CA ASP A 27 19.30 12.75 39.62
C ASP A 27 17.91 12.11 39.38
N PHE A 28 17.65 11.03 40.10
CA PHE A 28 16.31 10.51 40.32
C PHE A 28 15.56 11.50 41.23
N VAL A 29 14.83 12.42 40.64
CA VAL A 29 13.79 13.17 41.36
C VAL A 29 12.45 12.45 41.21
N ASP A 30 11.95 12.03 42.36
CA ASP A 30 10.76 11.25 42.63
C ASP A 30 9.48 11.83 41.98
N GLU A 31 8.70 10.96 41.34
CA GLU A 31 7.44 11.26 40.68
C GLU A 31 6.32 11.43 41.71
N THR A 32 5.64 12.57 41.69
CA THR A 32 4.21 12.59 42.03
C THR A 32 3.41 13.26 40.90
N GLU A 33 2.76 12.38 40.13
CA GLU A 33 1.59 12.62 39.27
C GLU A 33 1.68 13.70 38.17
N ALA A 34 2.34 13.40 37.04
CA ALA A 34 2.00 14.05 35.77
C ALA A 34 2.07 13.08 34.57
N ASN A 35 0.92 12.90 33.90
CA ASN A 35 0.79 12.04 32.73
C ASN A 35 1.75 12.50 31.58
N PRO A 36 2.63 11.64 31.04
CA PRO A 36 3.61 12.05 30.03
C PRO A 36 2.98 12.60 28.73
N ASN A 37 1.72 12.26 28.44
CA ASN A 37 0.98 12.85 27.32
C ASN A 37 0.52 14.30 27.57
N SER A 38 0.24 14.69 28.82
CA SER A 38 -0.16 16.08 29.13
C SER A 38 1.01 17.04 29.09
N SER A 39 2.22 16.61 29.46
CA SER A 39 3.46 17.41 29.33
C SER A 39 3.76 17.76 27.86
N LYS A 40 3.64 16.79 26.94
CA LYS A 40 3.84 17.01 25.50
C LYS A 40 2.79 17.95 24.89
N GLN A 41 1.51 17.81 25.29
CA GLN A 41 0.45 18.70 24.83
C GLN A 41 0.61 20.13 25.36
N THR A 42 1.06 20.29 26.61
CA THR A 42 1.36 21.61 27.18
C THR A 42 2.50 22.28 26.42
N ARG A 43 3.61 21.60 26.18
CA ARG A 43 4.74 22.13 25.40
C ARG A 43 4.33 22.56 23.99
N TRP A 44 3.56 21.74 23.29
CA TRP A 44 3.06 22.05 21.94
C TRP A 44 2.15 23.29 21.90
N GLY A 45 1.20 23.41 22.83
CA GLY A 45 0.30 24.56 22.86
C GLY A 45 1.00 25.87 23.23
N VAL A 46 1.96 25.80 24.17
CA VAL A 46 2.78 26.95 24.59
C VAL A 46 3.73 27.39 23.47
N SER A 47 4.35 26.46 22.74
CA SER A 47 5.27 26.80 21.65
C SER A 47 4.60 27.60 20.54
N ILE A 48 3.32 27.34 20.26
CA ILE A 48 2.55 28.11 19.26
C ILE A 48 2.40 29.57 19.69
N PHE A 49 2.08 29.80 20.97
CA PHE A 49 1.95 31.17 21.48
C PHE A 49 3.30 31.88 21.55
N LYS A 50 4.36 31.21 22.02
CA LYS A 50 5.72 31.77 22.06
C LYS A 50 6.24 32.12 20.66
N GLU A 51 6.03 31.27 19.66
CA GLU A 51 6.40 31.55 18.26
C GLU A 51 5.68 32.80 17.73
N TRP A 52 4.38 32.94 18.04
CA TRP A 52 3.60 34.11 17.64
C TRP A 52 4.04 35.38 18.39
N LEU A 53 4.25 35.28 19.70
CA LEU A 53 4.68 36.41 20.55
C LEU A 53 6.02 36.95 20.09
N TYR A 54 7.01 36.08 19.84
CA TYR A 54 8.33 36.49 19.33
C TYR A 54 8.25 37.19 17.97
N LYS A 55 7.38 36.74 17.07
CA LYS A 55 7.21 37.34 15.74
C LYS A 55 6.56 38.73 15.77
N ARG A 56 5.64 38.97 16.72
CA ARG A 56 4.88 40.22 16.81
C ARG A 56 5.49 41.23 17.80
N PHE A 57 6.10 40.71 18.86
CA PHE A 57 6.64 41.45 19.99
C PHE A 57 7.99 40.82 20.41
N PRO A 58 9.08 41.02 19.65
CA PRO A 58 10.35 40.34 19.86
C PRO A 58 10.98 40.56 21.25
N SER A 59 10.63 41.67 21.91
CA SER A 59 11.14 42.04 23.23
C SER A 59 10.27 41.55 24.39
N GLU A 60 9.16 40.83 24.13
CA GLU A 60 8.24 40.36 25.17
C GLU A 60 8.42 38.85 25.44
N ILE A 61 8.57 38.50 26.73
CA ILE A 61 8.68 37.12 27.21
C ILE A 61 7.38 36.73 27.92
N LEU A 62 6.75 35.62 27.51
CA LEU A 62 5.44 35.18 28.02
C LEU A 62 5.37 35.16 29.56
N GLU A 63 6.41 34.63 30.20
CA GLU A 63 6.49 34.49 31.65
C GLU A 63 6.59 35.84 32.39
N GLU A 64 7.06 36.90 31.73
CA GLU A 64 7.27 38.23 32.30
C GLU A 64 6.07 39.16 32.12
N LEU A 65 5.11 38.79 31.27
CA LEU A 65 3.92 39.59 31.03
C LEU A 65 3.05 39.72 32.29
N ASN A 66 2.59 40.95 32.56
CA ASN A 66 1.54 41.21 33.54
C ASN A 66 0.16 40.80 32.99
N GLU A 67 -0.85 40.68 33.86
CA GLU A 67 -2.18 40.20 33.49
C GLU A 67 -2.87 41.02 32.40
N ILE A 68 -2.70 42.34 32.43
CA ILE A 68 -3.35 43.27 31.50
C ILE A 68 -2.74 43.09 30.11
N THR A 69 -1.43 43.16 30.01
CA THR A 69 -0.70 42.97 28.75
C THR A 69 -0.91 41.56 28.21
N LEU A 70 -0.89 40.53 29.06
CA LEU A 70 -1.16 39.16 28.63
C LEU A 70 -2.58 38.99 28.07
N SER A 71 -3.58 39.63 28.68
CA SER A 71 -4.97 39.62 28.19
C SER A 71 -5.10 40.27 26.81
N GLU A 72 -4.41 41.40 26.58
CA GLU A 72 -4.36 42.06 25.27
C GLU A 72 -3.68 41.18 24.22
N ARG A 73 -2.51 40.61 24.54
CA ARG A 73 -1.75 39.73 23.63
C ARG A 73 -2.54 38.46 23.28
N LEU A 74 -3.18 37.82 24.24
CA LEU A 74 -4.04 36.65 24.00
C LEU A 74 -5.24 37.00 23.13
N SER A 75 -5.83 38.19 23.31
CA SER A 75 -6.94 38.66 22.48
C SER A 75 -6.57 38.74 20.99
N VAL A 76 -5.41 39.33 20.67
CA VAL A 76 -4.91 39.42 19.29
C VAL A 76 -4.51 38.04 18.76
N PHE A 77 -3.79 37.25 19.57
CA PHE A 77 -3.38 35.90 19.21
C PHE A 77 -4.55 35.02 18.76
N TYR A 78 -5.66 35.00 19.50
CA TYR A 78 -6.81 34.17 19.12
C TYR A 78 -7.44 34.57 17.78
N GLN A 79 -7.37 35.85 17.41
CA GLN A 79 -7.89 36.32 16.12
C GLN A 79 -6.97 35.87 14.96
N GLU A 80 -5.65 35.98 15.14
CA GLU A 80 -4.63 35.65 14.14
C GLU A 80 -4.31 34.16 14.01
N LEU A 81 -4.75 33.33 14.96
CA LEU A 81 -4.41 31.91 15.02
C LEU A 81 -4.85 31.17 13.73
N LYS A 82 -3.87 30.65 12.97
CA LYS A 82 -3.98 29.93 11.68
C LYS A 82 -2.99 28.77 11.58
N LEU A 83 -3.26 27.79 10.72
CA LEU A 83 -2.40 26.61 10.53
C LEU A 83 -1.06 26.98 9.85
N LYS A 84 0.06 26.42 10.36
CA LYS A 84 1.42 26.72 9.86
C LYS A 84 1.65 26.32 8.39
N CYS A 85 1.01 25.24 7.93
CA CYS A 85 1.15 24.71 6.57
C CYS A 85 0.17 25.31 5.56
N ASN A 86 -0.81 26.11 6.02
CA ASN A 86 -1.81 26.75 5.17
C ASN A 86 -2.45 27.92 5.93
N GLN A 87 -2.01 29.15 5.60
CA GLN A 87 -2.43 30.36 6.30
C GLN A 87 -3.91 30.73 6.06
N ASP A 88 -4.55 30.14 5.04
CA ASP A 88 -5.98 30.36 4.77
C ASP A 88 -6.88 29.54 5.72
N ARG A 89 -6.34 28.52 6.40
CA ARG A 89 -7.12 27.56 7.19
C ARG A 89 -6.96 27.74 8.71
N ASP A 90 -8.07 27.79 9.43
CA ASP A 90 -8.10 27.86 10.90
C ASP A 90 -7.81 26.49 11.56
N TYR A 91 -7.28 26.52 12.79
CA TYR A 91 -7.22 25.33 13.65
C TYR A 91 -8.64 24.86 14.02
N SER A 92 -8.80 23.55 14.26
CA SER A 92 -10.10 23.01 14.74
C SER A 92 -10.48 23.58 16.11
N ARG A 93 -11.79 23.64 16.41
CA ARG A 93 -12.32 24.07 17.72
C ARG A 93 -11.64 23.38 18.91
N SER A 94 -11.45 22.06 18.82
CA SER A 94 -10.79 21.26 19.86
C SER A 94 -9.31 21.63 20.03
N ALA A 95 -8.60 21.90 18.93
CA ALA A 95 -7.20 22.31 18.98
C ALA A 95 -7.03 23.69 19.63
N ILE A 96 -7.89 24.66 19.30
CA ILE A 96 -7.84 26.00 19.88
C ILE A 96 -8.13 25.97 21.39
N ILE A 97 -9.12 25.19 21.82
CA ILE A 97 -9.41 24.99 23.26
C ILE A 97 -8.22 24.33 23.96
N SER A 98 -7.57 23.37 23.30
CA SER A 98 -6.37 22.71 23.83
C SER A 98 -5.17 23.66 23.95
N ILE A 99 -5.00 24.61 23.02
CA ILE A 99 -3.95 25.63 23.08
C ILE A 99 -4.17 26.55 24.28
N ARG A 100 -5.40 27.07 24.50
CA ARG A 100 -5.73 27.86 25.69
C ARG A 100 -5.42 27.10 26.98
N ALA A 101 -5.86 25.84 27.07
CA ALA A 101 -5.63 25.01 28.25
C ALA A 101 -4.14 24.76 28.50
N ALA A 102 -3.34 24.58 27.43
CA ALA A 102 -1.89 24.43 27.53
C ALA A 102 -1.21 25.69 28.10
N ILE A 103 -1.57 26.88 27.58
CA ILE A 103 -1.03 28.15 28.07
C ILE A 103 -1.41 28.36 29.55
N ASN A 104 -2.67 28.10 29.92
CA ASN A 104 -3.11 28.21 31.31
C ASN A 104 -2.31 27.27 32.22
N ARG A 105 -2.15 25.99 31.83
CA ARG A 105 -1.39 25.02 32.63
C ARG A 105 0.07 25.39 32.79
N HIS A 106 0.68 26.01 31.77
CA HIS A 106 2.06 26.49 31.83
C HIS A 106 2.22 27.65 32.80
N LEU A 107 1.34 28.64 32.72
CA LEU A 107 1.37 29.82 33.60
C LEU A 107 1.10 29.45 35.06
N THR A 108 0.18 28.53 35.32
CA THR A 108 -0.14 28.03 36.66
C THR A 108 0.73 26.85 37.11
N SER A 109 1.79 26.52 36.36
CA SER A 109 2.71 25.44 36.73
C SER A 109 3.59 25.87 37.91
N LYS A 110 4.16 24.90 38.63
CA LYS A 110 5.13 25.17 39.70
C LYS A 110 6.38 25.92 39.21
N GLU A 111 6.71 25.82 37.92
CA GLU A 111 7.88 26.46 37.32
C GLU A 111 7.68 27.96 37.05
N VAL A 112 6.46 28.38 36.69
CA VAL A 112 6.16 29.79 36.34
C VAL A 112 5.41 30.52 37.47
N GLY A 113 4.56 29.82 38.22
CA GLY A 113 4.00 30.30 39.47
C GLY A 113 3.02 31.49 39.39
N LYS A 114 2.34 31.72 38.25
CA LYS A 114 1.31 32.78 38.18
C LYS A 114 0.06 32.36 38.97
N GLU A 115 -0.43 33.24 39.83
CA GLU A 115 -1.59 32.99 40.70
C GLU A 115 -2.96 33.17 40.01
N PHE A 116 -2.97 33.64 38.76
CA PHE A 116 -4.18 33.88 37.97
C PHE A 116 -4.45 32.76 36.95
N SER A 117 -5.72 32.59 36.58
CA SER A 117 -6.22 31.66 35.58
C SER A 117 -6.83 32.43 34.40
N ILE A 118 -6.18 32.34 33.23
CA ILE A 118 -6.65 32.96 31.98
C ILE A 118 -8.02 32.46 31.50
N ILE A 119 -8.51 31.36 32.10
CA ILE A 119 -9.83 30.77 31.84
C ILE A 119 -10.92 31.37 32.73
N ARG A 120 -10.58 31.76 33.97
CA ARG A 120 -11.57 32.04 35.03
C ARG A 120 -11.59 33.51 35.45
N ASP A 121 -10.44 34.17 35.42
CA ASP A 121 -10.33 35.53 35.96
C ASP A 121 -10.92 36.59 35.03
N SER A 122 -11.53 37.61 35.66
CA SER A 122 -12.22 38.68 34.96
C SER A 122 -11.29 39.56 34.11
N THR A 123 -10.00 39.64 34.46
CA THR A 123 -8.98 40.39 33.70
C THR A 123 -8.85 39.87 32.26
N PHE A 124 -9.16 38.59 32.03
CA PHE A 124 -9.07 37.92 30.73
C PHE A 124 -10.40 37.91 29.95
N ARG A 125 -11.39 38.73 30.35
CA ARG A 125 -12.67 38.85 29.62
C ARG A 125 -12.47 39.23 28.16
N LEU A 126 -11.54 40.13 27.87
CA LEU A 126 -11.22 40.56 26.51
C LEU A 126 -10.69 39.38 25.66
N ALA A 127 -9.67 38.69 26.16
CA ALA A 127 -9.09 37.51 25.52
C ALA A 127 -10.14 36.41 25.29
N ASN A 128 -10.97 36.12 26.30
CA ASN A 128 -12.02 35.09 26.20
C ASN A 128 -13.15 35.48 25.23
N LYS A 129 -13.47 36.78 25.10
CA LYS A 129 -14.42 37.26 24.09
C LYS A 129 -13.89 37.04 22.67
N SER A 130 -12.62 37.38 22.42
CA SER A 130 -11.95 37.16 21.12
C SER A 130 -11.87 35.68 20.76
N LEU A 131 -11.54 34.83 21.74
CA LEU A 131 -11.55 33.37 21.57
C LEU A 131 -12.94 32.86 21.18
N ASN A 132 -13.99 33.25 21.91
CA ASN A 132 -15.34 32.80 21.64
C ASN A 132 -15.84 33.28 20.27
N ALA A 133 -15.49 34.51 19.85
CA ALA A 133 -15.79 35.02 18.52
C ALA A 133 -15.10 34.19 17.42
N LYS A 134 -13.82 33.85 17.60
CA LYS A 134 -13.08 32.96 16.70
C LYS A 134 -13.71 31.57 16.61
N LEU A 135 -14.08 30.98 17.74
CA LEU A 135 -14.75 29.67 17.78
C LEU A 135 -16.11 29.68 17.08
N LYS A 136 -16.87 30.78 17.21
CA LYS A 136 -18.15 30.96 16.52
C LYS A 136 -17.97 31.08 15.00
N LYS A 137 -16.98 31.85 14.54
CA LYS A 137 -16.64 31.97 13.11
C LYS A 137 -16.25 30.63 12.49
N ILE A 138 -15.49 29.80 13.21
CA ILE A 138 -15.12 28.45 12.77
C ILE A 138 -16.34 27.52 12.69
N GLN A 139 -17.30 27.70 13.60
CA GLN A 139 -18.55 26.95 13.62
C GLN A 139 -19.48 27.32 12.46
N GLU A 140 -19.60 28.62 12.14
CA GLU A 140 -20.37 29.14 11.01
C GLU A 140 -19.77 28.72 9.65
N ASN A 141 -18.44 28.63 9.56
CA ASN A 141 -17.72 28.19 8.35
C ASN A 141 -17.71 26.66 8.14
N GLY A 142 -18.55 25.89 8.85
CA GLY A 142 -18.80 24.48 8.56
C GLY A 142 -17.67 23.49 8.92
N THR A 143 -16.66 23.89 9.69
CA THR A 143 -15.55 22.98 10.08
C THR A 143 -15.86 22.09 11.30
N CYS A 144 -17.12 22.07 11.77
CA CYS A 144 -17.57 21.24 12.89
C CYS A 144 -18.32 19.97 12.42
N ALA A 145 -17.60 19.01 11.86
CA ALA A 145 -18.12 17.65 11.76
C ALA A 145 -17.82 16.90 13.07
N VAL A 146 -18.81 16.76 13.96
CA VAL A 146 -18.74 15.75 15.02
C VAL A 146 -18.84 14.39 14.33
N ASN A 147 -17.73 13.65 14.29
CA ASN A 147 -17.69 12.33 13.67
C ASN A 147 -18.47 11.32 14.52
N HIS A 148 -19.77 11.15 14.25
CA HIS A 148 -20.54 10.05 14.83
C HIS A 148 -19.99 8.70 14.32
N HIS A 149 -19.54 7.84 15.24
CA HIS A 149 -19.09 6.50 14.90
C HIS A 149 -20.29 5.64 14.48
N LYS A 150 -20.24 5.09 13.26
CA LYS A 150 -21.33 4.28 12.71
C LYS A 150 -21.42 2.91 13.40
N PRO A 151 -22.64 2.41 13.70
CA PRO A 151 -22.84 1.05 14.19
C PRO A 151 -22.38 0.00 13.18
N MET A 152 -22.02 -1.17 13.68
CA MET A 152 -21.69 -2.33 12.86
C MET A 152 -22.90 -2.86 12.12
N ARG A 153 -22.68 -3.23 10.86
CA ARG A 153 -23.70 -3.86 10.03
C ARG A 153 -23.81 -5.35 10.42
N PRO A 154 -25.04 -5.92 10.49
CA PRO A 154 -25.24 -7.34 10.74
C PRO A 154 -24.43 -8.25 9.80
N GLU A 155 -24.26 -7.87 8.53
CA GLU A 155 -23.48 -8.59 7.51
C GLU A 155 -22.00 -8.67 7.89
N ASP A 156 -21.46 -7.60 8.48
CA ASP A 156 -20.06 -7.52 8.88
C ASP A 156 -19.80 -8.34 10.15
N ILE A 157 -20.78 -8.42 11.07
CA ILE A 157 -20.69 -9.33 12.22
C ILE A 157 -20.72 -10.79 11.74
N ARG A 158 -21.57 -11.12 10.75
CA ARG A 158 -21.62 -12.45 10.12
C ARG A 158 -20.29 -12.86 9.48
N LYS A 159 -19.66 -11.94 8.74
CA LYS A 159 -18.33 -12.18 8.14
C LYS A 159 -17.27 -12.54 9.18
N CYS A 160 -17.32 -11.94 10.37
CA CYS A 160 -16.37 -12.28 11.44
C CYS A 160 -16.46 -13.77 11.84
N PHE A 161 -17.67 -14.34 11.89
CA PHE A 161 -17.85 -15.77 12.14
C PHE A 161 -17.49 -16.63 10.93
N GLN A 162 -17.96 -16.25 9.72
CA GLN A 162 -17.72 -17.00 8.49
C GLN A 162 -16.21 -17.16 8.17
N TYR A 163 -15.41 -16.12 8.42
CA TYR A 163 -13.97 -16.14 8.16
C TYR A 163 -13.15 -16.64 9.36
N GLY A 164 -13.79 -17.14 10.41
CA GLY A 164 -13.10 -17.66 11.60
C GLY A 164 -12.34 -16.59 12.39
N ILE A 165 -12.68 -15.31 12.21
CA ILE A 165 -12.14 -14.20 13.02
C ILE A 165 -12.74 -14.24 14.43
N PHE A 166 -14.02 -14.61 14.52
CA PHE A 166 -14.69 -15.06 15.73
C PHE A 166 -14.85 -16.57 15.69
N GLY A 167 -14.60 -17.23 16.82
CA GLY A 167 -14.72 -18.67 16.94
C GLY A 167 -13.92 -19.21 18.11
N GLU A 168 -13.84 -20.54 18.20
CA GLU A 168 -13.20 -21.25 19.33
C GLU A 168 -11.99 -22.08 18.92
N LYS A 169 -11.61 -22.08 17.64
CA LYS A 169 -10.57 -22.96 17.10
C LYS A 169 -9.15 -22.49 17.36
N THR A 170 -8.95 -21.20 17.63
CA THR A 170 -7.61 -20.62 17.85
C THR A 170 -7.60 -19.63 19.02
N PRO A 171 -6.46 -19.41 19.71
CA PRO A 171 -6.37 -18.46 20.82
C PRO A 171 -6.75 -17.03 20.43
N ILE A 172 -6.44 -16.62 19.19
CA ILE A 172 -6.75 -15.27 18.70
C ILE A 172 -8.24 -15.11 18.35
N SER A 173 -8.88 -16.13 17.75
CA SER A 173 -10.31 -16.08 17.42
C SER A 173 -11.17 -16.11 18.68
N LEU A 174 -10.80 -16.96 19.65
CA LEU A 174 -11.46 -17.07 20.95
C LEU A 174 -11.30 -15.80 21.80
N LEU A 175 -10.12 -15.17 21.74
CA LEU A 175 -9.88 -13.87 22.38
C LEU A 175 -10.76 -12.77 21.77
N ARG A 176 -10.82 -12.70 20.43
CA ARG A 176 -11.55 -11.66 19.69
C ARG A 176 -13.06 -11.76 19.91
N VAL A 177 -13.63 -12.96 19.84
CA VAL A 177 -15.08 -13.15 20.05
C VAL A 177 -15.48 -12.82 21.49
N ASN A 178 -14.68 -13.20 22.49
CA ASN A 178 -14.98 -12.88 23.88
C ASN A 178 -14.80 -11.40 24.21
N TRP A 179 -13.76 -10.77 23.67
CA TRP A 179 -13.60 -9.31 23.78
C TRP A 179 -14.78 -8.56 23.14
N PHE A 180 -15.24 -9.02 21.97
CA PHE A 180 -16.38 -8.44 21.28
C PHE A 180 -17.69 -8.63 22.06
N ASN A 181 -17.96 -9.84 22.56
CA ASN A 181 -19.14 -10.15 23.38
C ASN A 181 -19.17 -9.30 24.65
N ILE A 182 -18.06 -9.21 25.38
CA ILE A 182 -17.99 -8.36 26.58
C ILE A 182 -18.24 -6.89 26.21
N SER A 183 -17.70 -6.42 25.08
CA SER A 183 -17.87 -5.05 24.62
C SER A 183 -19.32 -4.72 24.21
N ILE A 184 -20.04 -5.66 23.59
CA ILE A 184 -21.40 -5.45 23.09
C ILE A 184 -22.45 -5.59 24.21
N PHE A 185 -22.30 -6.57 25.10
CA PHE A 185 -23.27 -6.87 26.17
C PHE A 185 -23.10 -5.98 27.42
N PHE A 186 -21.86 -5.59 27.76
CA PHE A 186 -21.58 -4.83 29.00
C PHE A 186 -21.14 -3.38 28.78
N CYS A 187 -20.96 -2.94 27.53
CA CYS A 187 -20.78 -1.54 27.13
C CYS A 187 -19.70 -0.71 27.90
N ARG A 188 -18.61 -1.32 28.41
CA ARG A 188 -17.61 -0.59 29.21
C ARG A 188 -16.87 0.51 28.42
N ARG A 189 -16.63 1.66 29.07
CA ARG A 189 -15.87 2.80 28.55
C ARG A 189 -14.37 2.67 28.88
N GLY A 190 -13.50 3.04 27.95
CA GLY A 190 -12.07 3.24 28.22
C GLY A 190 -11.20 1.97 28.19
N ARG A 191 -10.07 2.05 27.46
CA ARG A 191 -9.08 0.96 27.30
C ARG A 191 -8.42 0.49 28.61
N ARG A 192 -8.40 1.35 29.64
CA ARG A 192 -7.91 1.00 31.00
C ARG A 192 -8.91 0.11 31.74
N ASN A 193 -10.21 0.30 31.54
CA ASN A 193 -11.25 -0.48 32.21
C ASN A 193 -11.28 -1.93 31.69
N TYR A 194 -11.03 -2.16 30.40
CA TYR A 194 -10.87 -3.52 29.87
C TYR A 194 -9.60 -4.21 30.40
N ARG A 195 -8.53 -3.45 30.67
CA ARG A 195 -7.26 -3.99 31.16
C ARG A 195 -7.34 -4.47 32.61
N ASN A 196 -8.25 -3.89 33.40
CA ASN A 196 -8.42 -4.18 34.81
C ASN A 196 -9.36 -5.35 35.09
N LEU A 197 -10.12 -5.82 34.08
CA LEU A 197 -11.00 -6.97 34.22
C LEU A 197 -10.22 -8.23 34.64
N LYS A 198 -10.71 -8.89 35.67
CA LYS A 198 -10.18 -10.15 36.21
C LYS A 198 -11.11 -11.29 35.84
N LYS A 199 -10.63 -12.53 35.99
CA LYS A 199 -11.47 -13.73 35.85
C LYS A 199 -12.65 -13.73 36.82
N THR A 200 -12.44 -13.18 38.02
CA THR A 200 -13.43 -13.05 39.10
C THR A 200 -14.37 -11.85 38.91
N SER A 201 -14.18 -11.03 37.88
CA SER A 201 -15.08 -9.90 37.59
C SER A 201 -16.46 -10.37 37.10
N PHE A 202 -16.65 -11.67 36.80
CA PHE A 202 -17.87 -12.21 36.22
C PHE A 202 -18.38 -13.42 37.02
N VAL A 203 -19.70 -13.55 37.13
CA VAL A 203 -20.38 -14.67 37.79
C VAL A 203 -21.39 -15.32 36.84
N PHE A 204 -21.51 -16.65 36.91
CA PHE A 204 -22.51 -17.42 36.16
C PHE A 204 -23.74 -17.63 37.04
N LYS A 205 -24.92 -17.34 36.51
CA LYS A 205 -26.22 -17.54 37.17
C LYS A 205 -27.21 -18.20 36.21
N LYS A 206 -28.34 -18.66 36.73
CA LYS A 206 -29.45 -19.24 35.94
C LYS A 206 -30.73 -18.49 36.22
N ASP A 207 -31.49 -18.21 35.18
CA ASP A 207 -32.84 -17.64 35.23
C ASP A 207 -33.74 -18.46 34.29
N ASN A 208 -34.82 -19.03 34.82
CA ASN A 208 -35.74 -19.93 34.09
C ASN A 208 -35.03 -20.96 33.19
N ASP A 209 -34.11 -21.74 33.78
CA ASP A 209 -33.24 -22.73 33.12
C ASP A 209 -32.27 -22.21 32.05
N THR A 210 -32.27 -20.90 31.77
CA THR A 210 -31.32 -20.25 30.87
C THR A 210 -30.14 -19.70 31.66
N GLU A 211 -28.94 -20.16 31.34
CA GLU A 211 -27.71 -19.68 31.97
C GLU A 211 -27.32 -18.31 31.44
N PHE A 212 -26.78 -17.44 32.30
CA PHE A 212 -26.27 -16.13 31.91
C PHE A 212 -25.04 -15.74 32.73
N VAL A 213 -24.32 -14.75 32.21
CA VAL A 213 -23.14 -14.14 32.85
C VAL A 213 -23.46 -12.69 33.21
N GLU A 214 -23.12 -12.28 34.43
CA GLU A 214 -23.17 -10.87 34.87
C GLU A 214 -21.88 -10.48 35.60
N PHE A 215 -21.71 -9.19 35.91
CA PHE A 215 -20.59 -8.74 36.74
C PHE A 215 -20.70 -9.23 38.18
N SER A 216 -19.57 -9.43 38.87
CA SER A 216 -19.55 -9.66 40.32
C SER A 216 -19.95 -8.41 41.10
N GLU A 217 -20.38 -8.56 42.35
CA GLU A 217 -20.79 -7.42 43.20
C GLU A 217 -19.66 -6.39 43.41
N ASP A 218 -18.41 -6.85 43.52
CA ASP A 218 -17.22 -5.97 43.62
C ASP A 218 -17.05 -5.10 42.35
N GLU A 219 -17.24 -5.70 41.17
CA GLU A 219 -17.12 -5.00 39.89
C GLU A 219 -18.32 -4.07 39.63
N LYS A 220 -19.50 -4.43 40.14
CA LYS A 220 -20.68 -3.55 40.17
C LYS A 220 -20.42 -2.32 41.06
N ALA A 221 -19.76 -2.47 42.21
CA ALA A 221 -19.41 -1.38 43.12
C ALA A 221 -18.35 -0.42 42.54
N GLU A 222 -17.30 -0.93 41.91
CA GLU A 222 -16.30 -0.09 41.21
C GLU A 222 -16.92 0.74 40.06
N ASN A 223 -17.91 0.18 39.35
CA ASN A 223 -18.65 0.92 38.32
C ASN A 223 -19.50 2.06 38.91
N ARG A 224 -20.06 1.91 40.13
CA ARG A 224 -20.86 2.94 40.82
C ARG A 224 -20.00 4.15 41.25
N ASN A 225 -18.75 3.92 41.66
CA ASN A 225 -17.82 4.98 42.11
C ASN A 225 -17.30 5.90 40.99
N CYS A 226 -17.58 5.58 39.72
CA CYS A 226 -17.30 6.43 38.56
C CYS A 226 -18.42 7.44 38.24
N GLY A 227 -19.34 7.70 39.19
CA GLY A 227 -20.41 8.70 39.06
C GLY A 227 -21.73 8.16 38.49
N ILE A 228 -21.93 6.84 38.44
CA ILE A 228 -23.16 6.21 37.94
C ILE A 228 -23.97 5.70 39.15
N LYS A 229 -24.95 6.48 39.59
CA LYS A 229 -25.97 6.01 40.54
C LYS A 229 -27.14 5.44 39.73
N SER A 230 -27.24 4.13 39.58
CA SER A 230 -28.48 3.49 39.16
C SER A 230 -28.69 2.19 39.94
N GLU A 231 -29.78 2.12 40.68
CA GLU A 231 -30.12 1.02 41.57
C GLU A 231 -30.73 -0.21 40.86
N GLU A 232 -30.97 -0.24 39.55
CA GLU A 232 -31.92 -1.23 38.99
C GLU A 232 -31.62 -1.94 37.65
N THR A 233 -30.44 -1.88 37.02
CA THR A 233 -30.21 -2.68 35.78
C THR A 233 -28.81 -3.31 35.66
N ASP A 234 -28.72 -4.59 36.02
CA ASP A 234 -27.51 -5.40 35.81
C ASP A 234 -27.42 -5.88 34.35
N SER A 235 -26.34 -5.52 33.66
CA SER A 235 -26.04 -6.04 32.33
C SER A 235 -25.75 -7.54 32.39
N LYS A 236 -26.51 -8.35 31.63
CA LYS A 236 -26.42 -9.81 31.54
C LYS A 236 -26.10 -10.27 30.10
N MET A 237 -25.35 -11.36 29.97
CA MET A 237 -25.09 -12.06 28.71
C MET A 237 -25.65 -13.48 28.80
N PHE A 238 -26.78 -13.74 28.12
CA PHE A 238 -27.51 -15.02 28.17
C PHE A 238 -26.94 -16.07 27.21
N ALA A 239 -27.06 -17.34 27.59
CA ALA A 239 -26.78 -18.47 26.73
C ALA A 239 -27.89 -18.61 25.68
N THR A 240 -27.53 -18.76 24.42
CA THR A 240 -28.48 -18.79 23.30
C THR A 240 -28.79 -20.19 22.78
N GLY A 241 -28.02 -21.20 23.20
CA GLY A 241 -28.18 -22.58 22.71
C GLY A 241 -27.82 -22.80 21.23
N THR A 242 -27.26 -21.79 20.55
CA THR A 242 -26.86 -21.85 19.13
C THR A 242 -25.37 -22.15 18.92
N GLU A 243 -24.98 -22.45 17.67
CA GLU A 243 -23.59 -22.68 17.26
C GLU A 243 -22.63 -21.56 17.71
N HIS A 244 -23.12 -20.31 17.76
CA HIS A 244 -22.34 -19.13 18.14
C HIS A 244 -22.67 -18.62 19.55
N CYS A 245 -23.01 -19.49 20.50
CA CYS A 245 -23.42 -19.10 21.86
C CYS A 245 -22.35 -18.28 22.61
N PRO A 246 -22.65 -17.05 23.08
CA PRO A 246 -21.66 -16.17 23.70
C PRO A 246 -21.21 -16.67 25.09
N VAL A 247 -22.10 -17.30 25.86
CA VAL A 247 -21.78 -17.92 27.15
C VAL A 247 -20.89 -19.15 26.96
N ALA A 248 -21.12 -19.95 25.92
CA ALA A 248 -20.28 -21.10 25.59
C ALA A 248 -18.85 -20.67 25.22
N TYR A 249 -18.71 -19.64 24.37
CA TYR A 249 -17.39 -19.05 24.07
C TYR A 249 -16.68 -18.51 25.32
N PHE A 250 -17.43 -17.91 26.25
CA PHE A 250 -16.86 -17.37 27.47
C PHE A 250 -16.38 -18.45 28.43
N LYS A 251 -17.16 -19.53 28.61
CA LYS A 251 -16.73 -20.71 29.36
C LYS A 251 -15.48 -21.35 28.78
N LYS A 252 -15.45 -21.55 27.46
CA LYS A 252 -14.28 -22.10 26.77
C LYS A 252 -13.07 -21.19 26.98
N PHE A 253 -13.23 -19.88 26.83
CA PHE A 253 -12.16 -18.92 27.06
C PHE A 253 -11.58 -19.02 28.47
N LEU A 254 -12.42 -18.98 29.51
CA LEU A 254 -11.97 -19.12 30.90
C LEU A 254 -11.23 -20.44 31.16
N SER A 255 -11.66 -21.55 30.54
CA SER A 255 -11.05 -22.87 30.73
C SER A 255 -9.62 -22.99 30.19
N VAL A 256 -9.25 -22.15 29.22
CA VAL A 256 -7.93 -22.19 28.56
C VAL A 256 -7.01 -21.02 28.94
N LEU A 257 -7.47 -20.10 29.80
CA LEU A 257 -6.65 -19.01 30.32
C LEU A 257 -5.52 -19.53 31.20
N ASN A 258 -4.41 -18.80 31.24
CA ASN A 258 -3.31 -19.12 32.14
C ASN A 258 -3.74 -18.90 33.60
N PRO A 259 -3.71 -19.94 34.47
CA PRO A 259 -4.16 -19.81 35.85
C PRO A 259 -3.34 -18.80 36.66
N GLY A 260 -2.04 -18.67 36.36
CA GLY A 260 -1.11 -17.77 37.07
C GLY A 260 -1.20 -16.30 36.69
N GLU A 261 -2.08 -15.92 35.77
CA GLU A 261 -2.33 -14.52 35.39
C GLU A 261 -3.75 -14.12 35.78
N PRO A 262 -3.94 -13.12 36.68
CA PRO A 262 -5.26 -12.71 37.15
C PRO A 262 -6.06 -11.91 36.11
N ALA A 263 -5.40 -11.25 35.15
CA ALA A 263 -6.08 -10.51 34.10
C ALA A 263 -6.94 -11.44 33.21
N LEU A 264 -8.12 -10.94 32.83
CA LEU A 264 -9.03 -11.66 31.94
C LEU A 264 -8.48 -11.76 30.51
N PHE A 265 -8.03 -10.62 29.95
CA PHE A 265 -7.43 -10.59 28.61
C PHE A 265 -5.93 -10.81 28.71
N GLN A 266 -5.49 -11.97 28.24
CA GLN A 266 -4.09 -12.42 28.28
C GLN A 266 -3.50 -12.50 26.87
N LYS A 267 -2.17 -12.46 26.74
CA LYS A 267 -1.52 -12.61 25.43
C LYS A 267 -1.68 -14.03 24.89
N PRO A 268 -2.11 -14.23 23.63
CA PRO A 268 -2.22 -15.56 23.04
C PRO A 268 -0.81 -16.15 22.81
N ARG A 269 -0.64 -17.45 23.10
CA ARG A 269 0.62 -18.16 22.84
C ARG A 269 0.87 -18.26 21.32
N ARG A 270 2.13 -18.08 20.91
CA ARG A 270 2.55 -18.21 19.51
C ARG A 270 2.59 -19.66 19.01
N ASN A 271 3.06 -20.59 19.85
CA ASN A 271 3.15 -22.01 19.55
C ASN A 271 2.01 -22.73 20.27
N PHE A 272 0.87 -22.87 19.60
CA PHE A 272 -0.37 -23.39 20.15
C PHE A 272 -0.75 -24.72 19.52
N VAL A 273 -1.15 -25.70 20.34
CA VAL A 273 -1.80 -26.93 19.90
C VAL A 273 -3.22 -26.97 20.48
N TYR A 274 -4.22 -27.36 19.67
CA TYR A 274 -5.63 -27.31 20.06
C TYR A 274 -5.98 -28.10 21.33
N THR A 275 -5.23 -29.17 21.60
CA THR A 275 -5.38 -30.02 22.79
C THR A 275 -4.74 -29.45 24.05
N ASP A 276 -4.04 -28.32 23.97
CA ASP A 276 -3.38 -27.71 25.12
C ASP A 276 -4.41 -27.27 26.17
N ALA A 277 -4.11 -27.53 27.44
CA ALA A 277 -4.92 -27.05 28.57
C ALA A 277 -4.84 -25.52 28.74
N VAL A 278 -3.75 -24.88 28.28
CA VAL A 278 -3.51 -23.43 28.44
C VAL A 278 -3.09 -22.80 27.12
N TRP A 279 -3.90 -21.88 26.62
CA TRP A 279 -3.74 -21.25 25.30
C TRP A 279 -3.08 -19.86 25.38
N TYR A 280 -2.95 -19.31 26.59
CA TYR A 280 -2.49 -17.94 26.82
C TYR A 280 -1.22 -17.90 27.69
N GLU A 281 -0.43 -16.86 27.51
CA GLU A 281 0.78 -16.59 28.27
C GLU A 281 0.45 -16.06 29.67
N LYS A 282 1.38 -16.20 30.62
CA LYS A 282 1.28 -15.58 31.96
C LYS A 282 1.61 -14.08 31.87
N SER A 283 0.90 -13.38 30.99
CA SER A 283 1.04 -11.96 30.74
C SER A 283 -0.29 -11.41 30.26
N ALA A 284 -0.75 -10.37 30.94
CA ALA A 284 -1.89 -9.58 30.49
C ALA A 284 -1.65 -8.94 29.11
N LEU A 285 -2.75 -8.74 28.37
CA LEU A 285 -2.78 -8.06 27.08
C LEU A 285 -2.60 -6.55 27.25
N GLY A 286 -1.83 -5.91 26.37
CA GLY A 286 -1.52 -4.48 26.47
C GLY A 286 -2.72 -3.57 26.22
N ILE A 287 -2.75 -2.41 26.89
CA ILE A 287 -3.82 -1.39 26.77
C ILE A 287 -3.99 -0.89 25.32
N ASN A 288 -2.90 -0.84 24.55
CA ASN A 288 -2.94 -0.44 23.14
C ASN A 288 -3.54 -1.52 22.23
N ALA A 289 -3.27 -2.80 22.52
CA ALA A 289 -3.90 -3.91 21.80
C ALA A 289 -5.42 -3.91 22.06
N LEU A 290 -5.84 -3.77 23.32
CA LEU A 290 -7.26 -3.62 23.67
C LEU A 290 -7.91 -2.39 22.99
N GLY A 291 -7.20 -1.25 22.95
CA GLY A 291 -7.70 -0.04 22.26
C GLY A 291 -7.72 -0.15 20.73
N GLY A 292 -6.97 -1.08 20.15
CA GLY A 292 -6.89 -1.34 18.71
C GLY A 292 -7.74 -2.52 18.23
N MET A 293 -8.35 -3.30 19.14
CA MET A 293 -8.91 -4.61 18.81
C MET A 293 -9.94 -4.57 17.69
N MET A 294 -10.89 -3.64 17.69
CA MET A 294 -11.89 -3.58 16.61
C MET A 294 -11.28 -3.17 15.26
N LYS A 295 -10.19 -2.40 15.26
CA LYS A 295 -9.48 -2.06 14.02
C LYS A 295 -8.78 -3.30 13.46
N GLU A 296 -8.19 -4.12 14.32
CA GLU A 296 -7.57 -5.40 13.94
C GLU A 296 -8.62 -6.40 13.44
N ILE A 297 -9.77 -6.52 14.12
CA ILE A 297 -10.91 -7.33 13.66
C ILE A 297 -11.41 -6.83 12.30
N SER A 298 -11.58 -5.52 12.13
CA SER A 298 -12.05 -4.93 10.87
C SER A 298 -11.11 -5.22 9.70
N ALA A 299 -9.80 -5.14 9.94
CA ALA A 299 -8.79 -5.46 8.94
C ALA A 299 -8.73 -6.95 8.63
N ALA A 300 -8.84 -7.80 9.65
CA ALA A 300 -8.77 -9.25 9.48
C ALA A 300 -10.02 -9.84 8.80
N ALA A 301 -11.20 -9.28 9.04
CA ALA A 301 -12.47 -9.74 8.46
C ALA A 301 -12.87 -9.02 7.16
N TYR A 302 -12.08 -8.05 6.67
CA TYR A 302 -12.40 -7.22 5.50
C TYR A 302 -13.83 -6.62 5.58
N LEU A 303 -14.14 -6.02 6.72
CA LEU A 303 -15.48 -5.46 6.96
C LEU A 303 -15.76 -4.28 6.02
N SER A 304 -17.03 -4.01 5.75
CA SER A 304 -17.47 -2.99 4.78
C SER A 304 -17.03 -1.55 5.13
N GLN A 305 -16.53 -1.33 6.35
CA GLN A 305 -15.80 -0.15 6.79
C GLN A 305 -14.86 -0.46 7.94
N ALA A 306 -13.91 0.45 8.16
CA ALA A 306 -13.05 0.43 9.33
C ALA A 306 -13.85 0.81 10.59
N TYR A 307 -14.17 -0.18 11.41
CA TYR A 307 -14.81 0.04 12.70
C TYR A 307 -13.77 0.31 13.78
N THR A 308 -14.15 1.12 14.76
CA THR A 308 -13.35 1.37 15.97
C THR A 308 -14.06 0.77 17.17
N ASN A 309 -13.41 0.71 18.34
CA ASN A 309 -14.08 0.23 19.55
C ASN A 309 -15.35 1.06 19.87
N GLN A 310 -15.38 2.34 19.47
CA GLN A 310 -16.57 3.20 19.60
C GLN A 310 -17.72 2.79 18.67
N SER A 311 -17.42 2.14 17.54
CA SER A 311 -18.44 1.59 16.65
C SER A 311 -19.20 0.43 17.28
N ILE A 312 -18.57 -0.41 18.12
CA ILE A 312 -19.25 -1.51 18.82
C ILE A 312 -20.31 -0.94 19.77
N ARG A 313 -19.95 0.13 20.50
CA ARG A 313 -20.88 0.83 21.38
C ARG A 313 -22.03 1.46 20.60
N ALA A 314 -21.74 2.08 19.46
CA ALA A 314 -22.78 2.56 18.54
C ALA A 314 -23.69 1.43 18.05
N THR A 315 -23.16 0.22 17.83
CA THR A 315 -23.95 -0.98 17.52
C THR A 315 -24.90 -1.32 18.67
N SER A 316 -24.42 -1.41 19.91
CA SER A 316 -25.27 -1.69 21.08
C SER A 316 -26.40 -0.65 21.20
N PHE A 317 -26.10 0.65 21.03
CA PHE A 317 -27.11 1.71 21.03
C PHE A 317 -28.12 1.59 19.89
N SER A 318 -27.65 1.33 18.67
CA SER A 318 -28.54 1.18 17.51
C SER A 318 -29.47 -0.02 17.65
N VAL A 319 -29.03 -1.06 18.36
CA VAL A 319 -29.83 -2.25 18.62
C VAL A 319 -30.89 -1.94 19.68
N LEU A 320 -30.49 -1.38 20.82
CA LEU A 320 -31.41 -1.00 21.90
C LEU A 320 -32.46 0.02 21.45
N GLY A 321 -32.06 1.01 20.64
CA GLY A 321 -32.97 2.03 20.12
C GLY A 321 -34.00 1.52 19.10
N LYS A 322 -33.72 0.41 18.40
CA LYS A 322 -34.68 -0.23 17.48
C LYS A 322 -35.75 -1.03 18.22
N SER A 323 -35.51 -1.38 19.48
CA SER A 323 -36.40 -2.17 20.32
C SER A 323 -37.41 -1.32 21.12
N GLY A 324 -37.51 -0.02 20.82
CA GLY A 324 -38.50 0.87 21.42
C GLY A 324 -38.18 1.38 22.83
N ILE A 325 -36.99 1.07 23.37
CA ILE A 325 -36.54 1.55 24.69
C ILE A 325 -36.01 2.99 24.53
N PRO A 326 -36.60 4.01 25.17
CA PRO A 326 -36.16 5.40 25.04
C PRO A 326 -34.77 5.59 25.65
N ALA A 327 -33.80 6.07 24.88
CA ALA A 327 -32.56 6.60 25.42
C ALA A 327 -32.88 7.90 26.20
N TYR A 328 -32.76 7.87 27.52
CA TYR A 328 -32.97 9.03 28.39
C TYR A 328 -31.99 10.16 27.98
N ARG A 329 -32.51 11.33 27.55
CA ARG A 329 -31.71 12.56 27.34
C ARG A 329 -31.64 13.31 28.68
N GLY A 330 -30.44 13.45 29.24
CA GLY A 330 -30.21 14.09 30.55
C GLY A 330 -30.70 15.55 30.66
N ARG A 331 -31.12 15.92 31.87
CA ARG A 331 -31.66 17.23 32.31
C ARG A 331 -30.59 18.34 32.32
N LYS A 332 -31.02 19.60 32.12
CA LYS A 332 -30.26 20.83 32.41
C LYS A 332 -29.95 20.95 33.91
N ASP A 333 -28.74 21.32 34.28
CA ASP A 333 -28.43 21.82 35.62
C ASP A 333 -28.71 23.33 35.73
N SER A 334 -28.85 23.82 36.96
CA SER A 334 -29.27 25.19 37.31
C SER A 334 -28.17 26.25 37.19
N SER A 335 -27.09 25.98 36.45
CA SER A 335 -25.93 26.89 36.31
C SER A 335 -25.76 27.50 34.91
N GLY A 336 -26.58 27.11 33.93
CA GLY A 336 -26.63 27.74 32.61
C GLY A 336 -25.41 27.49 31.69
N ASN A 337 -24.45 26.65 32.10
CA ASN A 337 -23.31 26.28 31.26
C ASN A 337 -23.57 24.97 30.52
N ARG A 338 -23.67 25.04 29.18
CA ARG A 338 -23.62 23.83 28.34
C ARG A 338 -22.18 23.34 28.25
N ASN A 339 -21.86 22.19 28.85
CA ASN A 339 -20.67 21.43 28.47
C ASN A 339 -20.92 20.75 27.11
N GLU A 340 -20.79 21.48 26.00
CA GLU A 340 -20.88 20.94 24.63
C GLU A 340 -19.60 20.17 24.23
N GLY A 341 -19.22 19.19 25.04
CA GLY A 341 -18.11 18.25 24.81
C GLY A 341 -18.40 16.82 25.25
N SER A 342 -19.49 16.58 25.98
CA SER A 342 -20.00 15.25 26.30
C SER A 342 -21.52 15.26 26.18
N ASP A 343 -22.05 14.68 25.10
CA ASP A 343 -23.40 14.13 25.16
C ASP A 343 -23.32 12.93 26.13
N ASP A 344 -23.43 13.21 27.43
CA ASP A 344 -23.51 12.20 28.48
C ASP A 344 -24.90 11.55 28.42
N PHE A 345 -24.98 10.46 27.64
CA PHE A 345 -26.08 9.51 27.70
C PHE A 345 -25.88 8.59 28.92
N ASP A 346 -26.82 8.70 29.86
CA ASP A 346 -26.94 7.86 31.04
C ASP A 346 -27.63 6.52 30.70
N PHE A 347 -27.13 5.43 31.28
CA PHE A 347 -27.52 4.04 30.96
C PHE A 347 -28.52 3.43 31.96
N SER A 348 -29.07 4.25 32.84
CA SER A 348 -29.86 3.84 34.00
C SER A 348 -31.18 3.11 33.70
N CYS A 349 -31.61 3.01 32.43
CA CYS A 349 -32.93 2.46 32.06
C CYS A 349 -32.93 1.32 31.04
N VAL A 350 -31.85 0.55 30.85
CA VAL A 350 -31.87 -0.60 29.92
C VAL A 350 -32.32 -1.86 30.65
N GLU A 351 -33.63 -1.96 30.92
CA GLU A 351 -34.24 -3.27 31.08
C GLU A 351 -34.19 -4.01 29.73
N SER A 352 -33.94 -5.31 29.76
CA SER A 352 -34.02 -6.29 28.65
C SER A 352 -32.74 -6.58 27.83
N THR A 353 -31.79 -7.25 28.48
CA THR A 353 -30.76 -8.09 27.85
C THR A 353 -31.24 -9.30 27.02
N PRO A 354 -32.50 -9.79 27.11
CA PRO A 354 -33.03 -10.77 26.15
C PRO A 354 -33.05 -10.29 24.70
N LEU A 355 -33.27 -8.98 24.45
CA LEU A 355 -33.35 -8.39 23.09
C LEU A 355 -32.00 -8.37 22.34
N LEU A 356 -30.88 -8.27 23.07
CA LEU A 356 -29.54 -8.47 22.49
C LEU A 356 -29.29 -9.95 22.16
N GLY A 357 -29.90 -10.86 22.91
CA GLY A 357 -29.93 -12.31 22.61
C GLY A 357 -30.73 -12.62 21.34
N GLU A 358 -31.91 -12.02 21.15
CA GLU A 358 -32.70 -12.15 19.92
C GLU A 358 -31.99 -11.55 18.70
N LEU A 359 -31.29 -10.42 18.85
CA LEU A 359 -30.47 -9.88 17.77
C LEU A 359 -29.26 -10.77 17.46
N TRP A 360 -28.66 -11.39 18.48
CA TRP A 360 -27.60 -12.38 18.30
C TRP A 360 -28.10 -13.59 17.51
N MET A 361 -29.32 -14.06 17.79
CA MET A 361 -30.00 -15.08 17.01
C MET A 361 -30.19 -14.63 15.55
N VAL A 362 -30.79 -13.45 15.32
CA VAL A 362 -31.03 -12.89 13.97
C VAL A 362 -29.73 -12.70 13.17
N VAL A 363 -28.63 -12.33 13.83
CA VAL A 363 -27.31 -12.19 13.20
C VAL A 363 -26.67 -13.55 12.90
N THR A 364 -27.03 -14.61 13.62
CA THR A 364 -26.37 -15.93 13.52
C THR A 364 -27.21 -17.03 12.85
N SER A 365 -28.51 -16.83 12.59
CA SER A 365 -29.45 -17.90 12.19
C SER A 365 -30.01 -17.86 10.74
N ALA A 366 -29.37 -17.17 9.78
CA ALA A 366 -29.78 -17.21 8.37
C ALA A 366 -29.16 -18.42 7.62
N PRO A 367 -29.86 -19.06 6.65
CA PRO A 367 -29.54 -20.42 6.19
C PRO A 367 -28.17 -20.57 5.51
N LEU A 368 -27.55 -21.72 5.78
CA LEU A 368 -26.31 -22.22 5.19
C LEU A 368 -26.44 -22.38 3.67
N TYR A 369 -25.84 -21.47 2.90
CA TYR A 369 -25.42 -21.82 1.54
C TYR A 369 -24.18 -22.71 1.65
N LYS A 370 -24.31 -23.99 1.31
CA LYS A 370 -23.18 -24.95 1.26
C LYS A 370 -22.15 -24.47 0.23
N PRO A 371 -20.89 -24.22 0.61
CA PRO A 371 -19.81 -24.19 -0.35
C PRO A 371 -19.43 -25.64 -0.71
N ILE A 372 -19.51 -25.99 -1.99
CA ILE A 372 -18.86 -27.17 -2.55
C ILE A 372 -17.36 -26.87 -2.55
N LEU A 373 -16.63 -27.44 -1.59
CA LEU A 373 -15.17 -27.50 -1.61
C LEU A 373 -14.74 -28.89 -2.11
N PRO A 374 -13.82 -29.00 -3.08
CA PRO A 374 -13.23 -30.28 -3.44
C PRO A 374 -12.36 -30.79 -2.27
N LYS A 375 -12.53 -32.07 -1.92
CA LYS A 375 -11.74 -32.74 -0.87
C LYS A 375 -10.27 -32.90 -1.33
N PRO A 376 -9.26 -32.67 -0.47
CA PRO A 376 -7.90 -33.11 -0.75
C PRO A 376 -7.81 -34.65 -0.63
N PRO A 377 -6.98 -35.32 -1.44
CA PRO A 377 -6.74 -36.75 -1.31
C PRO A 377 -5.90 -37.01 -0.05
N MET A 378 -6.44 -37.79 0.88
CA MET A 378 -5.70 -38.43 1.97
C MET A 378 -5.72 -39.92 1.69
N ASP A 379 -4.65 -40.41 1.08
CA ASP A 379 -4.12 -41.76 1.27
C ASP A 379 -2.65 -41.74 0.85
N VAL A 380 -1.86 -42.62 1.49
CA VAL A 380 -0.39 -42.77 1.41
C VAL A 380 0.42 -42.00 2.47
N LEU A 381 0.16 -42.30 3.74
CA LEU A 381 1.21 -42.36 4.76
C LEU A 381 1.02 -43.63 5.61
N SER A 382 1.39 -44.77 5.03
CA SER A 382 1.87 -45.90 5.81
C SER A 382 3.04 -46.52 5.05
N GLN A 383 4.10 -46.85 5.79
CA GLN A 383 5.39 -47.40 5.36
C GLN A 383 6.47 -46.37 5.00
N VAL A 384 7.43 -46.17 5.91
CA VAL A 384 8.89 -46.39 5.73
C VAL A 384 9.62 -45.97 7.03
N PRO A 385 10.73 -46.64 7.41
CA PRO A 385 11.13 -46.87 8.80
C PRO A 385 12.05 -45.82 9.43
N SER A 386 12.15 -45.95 10.75
CA SER A 386 13.13 -45.38 11.67
C SER A 386 14.59 -45.45 11.19
N GLN A 387 15.28 -44.30 11.18
CA GLN A 387 16.62 -44.10 11.76
C GLN A 387 17.08 -42.63 11.66
N VAL A 388 17.72 -42.16 12.74
CA VAL A 388 18.30 -40.82 12.98
C VAL A 388 19.82 -40.90 12.72
N PRO A 389 20.53 -39.84 12.30
CA PRO A 389 21.30 -38.98 13.23
C PRO A 389 21.22 -37.48 12.87
N SER A 390 20.74 -36.58 13.74
CA SER A 390 21.48 -35.84 14.77
C SER A 390 22.71 -35.04 14.27
N GLN A 391 22.52 -33.75 14.00
CA GLN A 391 23.35 -32.62 14.48
C GLN A 391 22.96 -31.33 13.72
N ALA A 392 22.55 -30.30 14.47
CA ALA A 392 22.41 -28.93 13.98
C ALA A 392 23.14 -28.00 14.97
N PRO A 393 24.06 -27.13 14.52
CA PRO A 393 24.65 -26.13 15.37
C PRO A 393 23.73 -24.89 15.49
N SER A 394 23.89 -24.26 16.64
CA SER A 394 23.16 -23.17 17.25
C SER A 394 23.45 -21.77 16.67
N GLN A 395 22.41 -20.93 16.69
CA GLN A 395 22.39 -19.47 16.92
C GLN A 395 23.10 -18.51 15.96
N VAL A 396 22.30 -17.66 15.29
CA VAL A 396 22.60 -16.23 15.05
C VAL A 396 21.28 -15.42 15.10
N PRO A 397 21.21 -14.26 15.80
CA PRO A 397 19.99 -13.47 15.94
C PRO A 397 19.86 -12.40 14.85
N ILE A 398 18.67 -12.25 14.26
CA ILE A 398 18.34 -11.15 13.33
C ILE A 398 17.36 -10.18 14.01
N GLN A 399 17.85 -8.96 14.26
CA GLN A 399 17.03 -7.78 14.55
C GLN A 399 16.45 -7.21 13.24
N LEU A 400 15.15 -6.89 13.24
CA LEU A 400 14.50 -6.09 12.19
C LEU A 400 13.87 -4.84 12.83
N PRO A 401 14.16 -3.63 12.33
CA PRO A 401 13.42 -2.43 12.69
C PRO A 401 12.09 -2.32 11.94
N SER A 402 11.23 -1.52 12.53
CA SER A 402 9.80 -1.43 12.35
C SER A 402 9.32 -0.33 11.39
N ARG A 403 8.20 -0.63 10.71
CA ARG A 403 7.04 0.24 10.38
C ARG A 403 7.28 1.53 9.59
N VAL A 404 6.70 1.55 8.38
CA VAL A 404 6.09 2.76 7.80
C VAL A 404 4.62 2.48 7.48
N THR A 405 3.74 3.30 8.07
CA THR A 405 2.29 3.33 7.87
C THR A 405 1.92 4.46 6.93
N THR A 406 1.10 4.20 5.90
CA THR A 406 0.31 5.25 5.27
C THR A 406 -1.09 4.75 4.92
N ARG A 407 -2.09 5.48 5.41
CA ARG A 407 -3.52 5.38 5.07
C ARG A 407 -3.79 6.33 3.91
N VAL A 408 -4.56 5.89 2.91
CA VAL A 408 -5.45 6.77 2.13
C VAL A 408 -6.77 6.04 1.93
N THR A 409 -7.86 6.77 2.19
CA THR A 409 -9.25 6.37 2.08
C THR A 409 -9.88 7.06 0.88
N SER A 410 -10.68 6.35 0.09
CA SER A 410 -11.80 6.95 -0.64
C SER A 410 -12.94 5.93 -0.78
N ARG A 411 -14.16 6.42 -0.53
CA ARG A 411 -15.43 5.79 -0.90
C ARG A 411 -16.05 6.69 -1.96
N VAL A 412 -16.42 6.14 -3.11
CA VAL A 412 -17.55 6.62 -3.91
C VAL A 412 -18.39 5.39 -4.26
N THR A 413 -19.65 5.40 -3.86
CA THR A 413 -20.65 4.37 -4.18
C THR A 413 -21.60 4.89 -5.24
N SER A 414 -21.61 4.18 -6.37
CA SER A 414 -22.77 3.69 -7.13
C SER A 414 -24.06 4.51 -7.14
N ARG A 415 -24.49 4.92 -8.34
CA ARG A 415 -25.90 4.86 -8.72
C ARG A 415 -26.12 3.72 -9.69
N VAL A 416 -27.17 2.97 -9.41
CA VAL A 416 -27.67 1.79 -10.10
C VAL A 416 -28.46 2.27 -11.32
N HIS A 417 -28.15 1.75 -12.51
CA HIS A 417 -29.15 1.66 -13.58
C HIS A 417 -29.35 0.20 -14.00
N THR A 418 -30.61 -0.16 -13.91
CA THR A 418 -31.36 -1.35 -14.30
C THR A 418 -30.88 -2.02 -15.59
N GLN A 419 -30.74 -3.34 -15.51
CA GLN A 419 -30.57 -4.27 -16.63
C GLN A 419 -31.76 -4.17 -17.60
N VAL A 420 -31.48 -4.11 -18.90
CA VAL A 420 -32.43 -4.39 -19.99
C VAL A 420 -31.88 -5.59 -20.77
N PRO A 421 -32.72 -6.55 -21.21
CA PRO A 421 -32.26 -7.83 -21.77
C PRO A 421 -31.65 -7.71 -23.17
N LEU A 422 -30.67 -8.57 -23.46
CA LEU A 422 -30.07 -8.79 -24.77
C LEU A 422 -31.09 -9.42 -25.75
N SER A 423 -31.70 -8.59 -26.59
CA SER A 423 -32.20 -8.99 -27.90
C SER A 423 -32.48 -7.74 -28.73
N GLN A 424 -31.94 -7.70 -29.96
CA GLN A 424 -32.03 -6.64 -30.99
C GLN A 424 -30.84 -5.65 -31.01
N VAL A 425 -29.76 -6.06 -31.68
CA VAL A 425 -28.73 -5.15 -32.21
C VAL A 425 -28.94 -5.04 -33.73
N PRO A 426 -29.32 -3.89 -34.29
CA PRO A 426 -29.20 -3.65 -35.73
C PRO A 426 -27.76 -3.27 -36.09
N SER A 427 -27.33 -3.79 -37.23
CA SER A 427 -26.01 -3.63 -37.86
C SER A 427 -25.66 -2.18 -38.22
N LYS A 428 -24.38 -1.84 -38.04
CA LYS A 428 -23.63 -0.70 -38.64
C LYS A 428 -24.18 0.72 -38.40
N VAL A 429 -23.46 1.48 -37.57
CA VAL A 429 -23.38 2.94 -37.72
C VAL A 429 -21.90 3.32 -37.87
N ILE A 430 -21.51 3.68 -39.09
CA ILE A 430 -20.24 4.32 -39.40
C ILE A 430 -20.43 5.81 -39.09
N ILE A 431 -19.75 6.33 -38.07
CA ILE A 431 -19.67 7.77 -37.83
C ILE A 431 -18.37 8.25 -38.49
N THR A 432 -18.49 8.84 -39.67
CA THR A 432 -17.43 9.60 -40.34
C THR A 432 -17.29 10.98 -39.68
N THR A 433 -16.18 11.26 -39.02
CA THR A 433 -15.76 12.60 -38.62
C THR A 433 -14.84 13.20 -39.69
N PRO A 434 -14.99 14.49 -40.07
CA PRO A 434 -14.20 15.07 -41.15
C PRO A 434 -12.76 15.33 -40.72
N ALA A 435 -11.84 14.97 -41.63
CA ALA A 435 -10.41 15.19 -41.49
C ALA A 435 -10.09 16.69 -41.42
N ARG A 436 -9.48 17.11 -40.31
CA ARG A 436 -8.74 18.38 -40.21
C ARG A 436 -7.34 18.03 -39.71
N SER A 437 -6.35 18.26 -40.58
CA SER A 437 -4.94 17.99 -40.36
C SER A 437 -4.44 18.63 -39.06
N LYS A 438 -4.04 17.80 -38.09
CA LYS A 438 -3.26 18.18 -36.92
C LYS A 438 -1.96 17.38 -36.95
N GLU A 439 -0.85 18.07 -36.78
CA GLU A 439 0.47 17.48 -36.53
C GLU A 439 0.35 16.39 -35.46
N SER A 440 0.88 15.21 -35.76
CA SER A 440 0.68 14.00 -34.97
C SER A 440 1.52 14.04 -33.69
N PHE A 441 0.95 14.55 -32.61
CA PHE A 441 1.42 14.26 -31.26
C PHE A 441 1.45 12.73 -31.08
N GLY A 442 2.63 12.19 -30.70
CA GLY A 442 3.02 10.79 -30.82
C GLY A 442 1.89 9.75 -30.74
N VAL A 443 1.77 8.93 -31.80
CA VAL A 443 0.84 7.80 -31.89
C VAL A 443 1.07 6.88 -30.70
N ASP A 444 0.00 6.45 -30.02
CA ASP A 444 0.14 5.54 -28.87
C ASP A 444 0.73 4.19 -29.33
N PRO A 445 1.65 3.59 -28.54
CA PRO A 445 2.29 2.34 -28.93
C PRO A 445 1.26 1.22 -29.10
N VAL A 446 1.41 0.47 -30.20
CA VAL A 446 0.50 -0.62 -30.57
C VAL A 446 0.93 -1.89 -29.83
N TYR A 447 0.01 -2.43 -29.02
CA TYR A 447 0.16 -3.75 -28.40
C TYR A 447 -0.90 -4.68 -29.00
N ASN A 448 -0.43 -5.59 -29.85
CA ASN A 448 -1.27 -6.62 -30.46
C ASN A 448 -1.29 -7.88 -29.60
N THR A 449 -2.43 -8.55 -29.54
CA THR A 449 -2.51 -9.89 -28.96
C THR A 449 -1.84 -10.87 -29.93
N VAL A 450 -0.66 -11.36 -29.56
CA VAL A 450 0.09 -12.28 -30.42
C VAL A 450 -0.11 -13.72 -29.96
N ASN A 451 -0.88 -14.46 -30.74
CA ASN A 451 -1.20 -15.86 -30.46
C ASN A 451 -0.58 -16.82 -31.48
N THR A 452 -0.14 -16.33 -32.64
CA THR A 452 0.43 -17.09 -33.75
C THR A 452 1.54 -16.27 -34.43
N GLY A 453 2.28 -16.89 -35.36
CA GLY A 453 3.34 -16.21 -36.14
C GLY A 453 4.73 -16.24 -35.51
N TYR A 454 4.84 -16.64 -34.23
CA TYR A 454 6.13 -16.88 -33.58
C TYR A 454 6.57 -18.34 -33.72
N LYS A 455 7.89 -18.54 -33.62
CA LYS A 455 8.53 -19.86 -33.45
C LYS A 455 8.58 -20.22 -31.98
N VAL A 456 8.71 -21.52 -31.71
CA VAL A 456 8.72 -22.04 -30.34
C VAL A 456 9.92 -22.92 -30.10
N PHE A 457 10.68 -22.62 -29.05
CA PHE A 457 11.71 -23.49 -28.50
C PHE A 457 11.18 -24.25 -27.28
N GLN A 458 11.34 -25.57 -27.29
CA GLN A 458 10.91 -26.45 -26.22
C GLN A 458 12.13 -27.01 -25.48
N TYR A 459 12.25 -26.66 -24.21
CA TYR A 459 13.24 -27.18 -23.29
C TYR A 459 12.61 -28.27 -22.42
N LYS A 460 12.85 -29.54 -22.78
CA LYS A 460 12.24 -30.73 -22.16
C LYS A 460 12.92 -31.21 -20.89
N GLN A 461 13.78 -30.39 -20.31
CA GLN A 461 14.47 -30.67 -19.06
C GLN A 461 13.93 -29.74 -17.96
N PRO A 462 14.02 -30.13 -16.68
CA PRO A 462 13.61 -29.26 -15.58
C PRO A 462 14.31 -27.91 -15.64
N PHE A 463 13.53 -26.83 -15.61
CA PHE A 463 14.03 -25.46 -15.51
C PHE A 463 13.86 -24.96 -14.08
N TYR A 464 14.97 -24.65 -13.42
CA TYR A 464 15.02 -24.21 -12.03
C TYR A 464 15.05 -22.68 -11.95
N PHE A 465 14.14 -22.14 -11.14
CA PHE A 465 14.04 -20.72 -10.88
C PHE A 465 14.92 -20.32 -9.70
N GLN A 466 15.40 -19.09 -9.71
CA GLN A 466 16.24 -18.53 -8.66
C GLN A 466 15.56 -18.54 -7.28
N TYR A 467 14.27 -18.24 -7.23
CA TYR A 467 13.55 -18.07 -5.97
C TYR A 467 12.74 -19.30 -5.58
N ASN A 468 12.59 -19.48 -4.27
CA ASN A 468 11.68 -20.45 -3.63
C ASN A 468 11.84 -21.91 -4.07
N LYS A 469 13.02 -22.29 -4.59
CA LYS A 469 13.27 -23.62 -5.17
C LYS A 469 12.24 -23.99 -6.25
N GLY A 470 11.73 -22.98 -6.95
CA GLY A 470 10.73 -23.15 -8.00
C GLY A 470 11.29 -23.96 -9.16
N VAL A 471 10.47 -24.85 -9.74
CA VAL A 471 10.85 -25.67 -10.88
C VAL A 471 9.64 -25.89 -11.77
N ILE A 472 9.85 -25.88 -13.08
CA ILE A 472 8.90 -26.42 -14.06
C ILE A 472 9.56 -27.58 -14.81
N PRO A 473 8.83 -28.67 -15.11
CA PRO A 473 9.41 -29.88 -15.71
C PRO A 473 9.82 -29.68 -17.18
N GLU A 474 9.16 -28.78 -17.88
CA GLU A 474 9.49 -28.35 -19.23
C GLU A 474 9.17 -26.87 -19.38
N MET A 475 9.89 -26.21 -20.28
CA MET A 475 9.78 -24.77 -20.53
C MET A 475 9.66 -24.52 -22.03
N THR A 476 8.80 -23.58 -22.39
CA THR A 476 8.58 -23.10 -23.74
C THR A 476 9.02 -21.65 -23.86
N ILE A 477 9.75 -21.29 -24.91
CA ILE A 477 10.09 -19.91 -25.26
C ILE A 477 9.58 -19.60 -26.67
N ALA A 478 8.69 -18.62 -26.78
CA ALA A 478 8.24 -18.06 -28.05
C ALA A 478 9.20 -16.97 -28.51
N TYR A 479 9.59 -17.01 -29.78
CA TYR A 479 10.53 -16.06 -30.36
C TYR A 479 10.27 -15.83 -31.85
N GLU A 480 10.72 -14.68 -32.33
CA GLU A 480 10.66 -14.26 -33.74
C GLU A 480 12.02 -13.75 -34.19
N THR A 481 12.22 -13.73 -35.52
CA THR A 481 13.52 -13.44 -36.12
C THR A 481 13.41 -12.58 -37.37
N TRP A 482 14.32 -11.61 -37.54
CA TRP A 482 14.41 -10.76 -38.74
C TRP A 482 15.85 -10.65 -39.25
N GLY A 483 16.01 -10.45 -40.56
CA GLY A 483 17.32 -10.40 -41.22
C GLY A 483 17.91 -11.79 -41.52
N LYS A 484 19.18 -11.83 -41.94
CA LYS A 484 19.86 -13.06 -42.34
C LYS A 484 21.03 -13.37 -41.40
N LEU A 485 21.02 -14.57 -40.82
CA LEU A 485 22.14 -15.09 -40.03
C LEU A 485 23.35 -15.35 -40.95
N ASN A 486 24.50 -14.79 -40.61
CA ASN A 486 25.73 -15.01 -41.37
C ASN A 486 26.37 -16.38 -41.04
N GLU A 487 27.32 -16.83 -41.86
CA GLU A 487 27.96 -18.15 -41.73
C GLU A 487 28.65 -18.35 -40.37
N THR A 488 29.27 -17.30 -39.84
CA THR A 488 29.97 -17.31 -38.54
C THR A 488 29.02 -17.11 -37.35
N LYS A 489 27.73 -16.88 -37.60
CA LYS A 489 26.70 -16.51 -36.61
C LYS A 489 27.09 -15.33 -35.71
N SER A 490 27.94 -14.43 -36.20
CA SER A 490 28.51 -13.32 -35.43
C SER A 490 27.66 -12.06 -35.47
N ASN A 491 26.61 -12.00 -36.30
CA ASN A 491 25.78 -10.81 -36.50
C ASN A 491 24.45 -10.83 -35.73
N VAL A 492 24.37 -11.62 -34.65
CA VAL A 492 23.12 -11.81 -33.89
C VAL A 492 22.88 -10.68 -32.89
N ILE A 493 21.71 -10.05 -32.96
CA ILE A 493 21.21 -9.14 -31.92
C ILE A 493 20.09 -9.84 -31.16
N LEU A 494 20.24 -9.97 -29.84
CA LEU A 494 19.13 -10.38 -28.98
C LEU A 494 18.41 -9.12 -28.48
N LEU A 495 17.17 -8.95 -28.93
CA LEU A 495 16.27 -7.89 -28.55
C LEU A 495 15.40 -8.33 -27.37
N PHE A 496 15.48 -7.60 -26.26
CA PHE A 496 14.70 -7.83 -25.06
C PHE A 496 13.52 -6.86 -24.98
N THR A 497 12.35 -7.39 -24.66
CA THR A 497 11.09 -6.63 -24.60
C THR A 497 10.95 -5.82 -23.30
N GLY A 498 10.11 -4.79 -23.32
CA GLY A 498 9.53 -4.22 -22.10
C GLY A 498 8.58 -5.21 -21.40
N LEU A 499 7.83 -4.72 -20.41
CA LEU A 499 6.88 -5.56 -19.64
C LEU A 499 5.75 -6.13 -20.49
N SER A 500 5.12 -5.30 -21.31
CA SER A 500 3.87 -5.62 -22.03
C SER A 500 3.99 -6.14 -23.47
N PRO A 501 5.08 -5.91 -24.23
CA PRO A 501 5.19 -6.46 -25.58
C PRO A 501 5.37 -7.98 -25.64
N SER A 502 5.01 -8.57 -26.78
CA SER A 502 5.33 -9.96 -27.16
C SER A 502 6.69 -10.04 -27.89
N SER A 503 7.03 -11.23 -28.41
CA SER A 503 8.16 -11.40 -29.33
C SER A 503 8.03 -10.55 -30.59
N HIS A 504 6.82 -10.16 -30.99
CA HIS A 504 6.52 -9.53 -32.28
C HIS A 504 6.95 -8.07 -32.36
N ALA A 505 8.24 -7.84 -32.59
CA ALA A 505 8.83 -6.51 -32.66
C ALA A 505 8.64 -5.83 -34.02
N ARG A 506 8.45 -6.60 -35.10
CA ARG A 506 8.20 -6.10 -36.46
C ARG A 506 7.36 -7.07 -37.28
N SER A 507 6.55 -6.54 -38.18
CA SER A 507 5.82 -7.27 -39.22
C SER A 507 6.72 -8.21 -40.04
N HIS A 508 6.22 -9.39 -40.37
CA HIS A 508 6.85 -10.35 -41.30
C HIS A 508 5.77 -11.22 -41.95
N GLU A 509 6.16 -12.14 -42.84
CA GLU A 509 5.21 -12.92 -43.66
C GLU A 509 4.18 -13.70 -42.83
N ASP A 510 4.61 -14.41 -41.78
CA ASP A 510 3.71 -15.20 -40.93
C ASP A 510 2.89 -14.35 -39.93
N ASN A 511 3.27 -13.08 -39.73
CA ASN A 511 2.51 -12.11 -38.94
C ASN A 511 2.65 -10.70 -39.51
N PRO A 512 1.73 -10.27 -40.41
CA PRO A 512 1.83 -8.99 -41.09
C PRO A 512 1.39 -7.79 -40.24
N SER A 513 0.94 -8.01 -38.99
CA SER A 513 0.57 -6.91 -38.10
C SER A 513 1.78 -6.04 -37.79
N GLU A 514 1.58 -4.75 -37.50
CA GLU A 514 2.69 -3.92 -37.03
C GLU A 514 3.18 -4.42 -35.67
N GLY A 515 4.51 -4.56 -35.54
CA GLY A 515 5.15 -4.92 -34.30
C GLY A 515 5.35 -3.73 -33.36
N TRP A 516 5.65 -4.00 -32.09
CA TRP A 516 5.79 -2.93 -31.08
C TRP A 516 6.99 -2.02 -31.30
N TRP A 517 7.97 -2.43 -32.13
CA TRP A 517 9.14 -1.65 -32.51
C TRP A 517 9.30 -1.54 -34.04
N GLU A 518 8.17 -1.56 -34.76
CA GLU A 518 8.08 -1.65 -36.23
C GLU A 518 9.08 -0.75 -36.96
N LYS A 519 9.14 0.53 -36.57
CA LYS A 519 9.95 1.57 -37.24
C LYS A 519 11.44 1.50 -36.91
N PHE A 520 11.83 0.76 -35.89
CA PHE A 520 13.22 0.63 -35.45
C PHE A 520 13.95 -0.53 -36.12
N ILE A 521 13.20 -1.48 -36.67
CA ILE A 521 13.73 -2.70 -37.26
C ILE A 521 13.43 -2.68 -38.76
N GLY A 522 14.40 -3.07 -39.58
CA GLY A 522 14.24 -3.16 -41.04
C GLY A 522 15.47 -2.68 -41.80
N PRO A 523 15.45 -2.74 -43.14
CA PRO A 523 16.56 -2.28 -43.98
C PRO A 523 16.93 -0.84 -43.66
N SER A 524 18.20 -0.58 -43.33
CA SER A 524 18.71 0.74 -42.95
C SER A 524 18.09 1.38 -41.69
N CYS A 525 17.25 0.68 -40.92
CA CYS A 525 16.73 1.14 -39.64
C CYS A 525 17.79 1.08 -38.52
N ALA A 526 17.38 1.33 -37.27
CA ALA A 526 18.26 1.28 -36.11
C ALA A 526 18.83 -0.12 -35.87
N LEU A 527 17.96 -1.13 -35.98
CA LEU A 527 18.33 -2.53 -36.08
C LEU A 527 18.22 -2.92 -37.56
N ASP A 528 19.33 -2.73 -38.27
CA ASP A 528 19.42 -2.93 -39.71
C ASP A 528 19.40 -4.41 -40.09
N THR A 529 18.31 -4.88 -40.68
CA THR A 529 18.12 -6.29 -41.06
C THR A 529 18.99 -6.74 -42.24
N ASP A 530 19.60 -5.80 -42.97
CA ASP A 530 20.56 -6.13 -44.03
C ASP A 530 21.93 -6.52 -43.45
N LYS A 531 22.20 -6.14 -42.19
CA LYS A 531 23.46 -6.38 -41.48
C LYS A 531 23.34 -7.40 -40.36
N PHE A 532 22.24 -7.34 -39.62
CA PHE A 532 22.06 -8.10 -38.39
C PHE A 532 20.95 -9.14 -38.50
N PHE A 533 21.12 -10.23 -37.77
CA PHE A 533 20.09 -11.21 -37.51
C PHE A 533 19.50 -10.96 -36.12
N ILE A 534 18.27 -10.47 -36.08
CA ILE A 534 17.62 -10.03 -34.85
C ILE A 534 16.76 -11.17 -34.33
N ILE A 535 16.88 -11.48 -33.04
CA ILE A 535 16.03 -12.44 -32.33
C ILE A 535 15.30 -11.67 -31.23
N CYS A 536 13.97 -11.76 -31.18
CA CYS A 536 13.18 -11.20 -30.09
C CYS A 536 12.38 -12.32 -29.43
N CYS A 537 12.44 -12.42 -28.10
CA CYS A 537 11.80 -13.48 -27.34
C CYS A 537 10.71 -12.89 -26.43
N ASN A 538 9.57 -13.56 -26.34
CA ASN A 538 8.66 -13.32 -25.24
C ASN A 538 9.27 -13.93 -23.96
N VAL A 539 9.26 -13.19 -22.86
CA VAL A 539 9.90 -13.61 -21.60
C VAL A 539 9.18 -14.78 -20.94
N ILE A 540 9.91 -15.63 -20.20
CA ILE A 540 9.30 -16.59 -19.28
C ILE A 540 8.54 -15.83 -18.18
N GLY A 541 7.34 -16.29 -17.83
CA GLY A 541 6.38 -15.55 -17.01
C GLY A 541 5.43 -14.65 -17.82
N GLY A 542 5.72 -14.40 -19.10
CA GLY A 542 4.83 -13.68 -20.03
C GLY A 542 3.61 -14.49 -20.46
N CYS A 543 2.84 -13.95 -21.41
CA CYS A 543 1.57 -14.56 -21.86
C CYS A 543 1.41 -14.69 -23.38
N TYR A 544 2.46 -14.46 -24.15
CA TYR A 544 2.44 -14.57 -25.62
C TYR A 544 3.33 -15.73 -26.10
N GLY A 545 2.91 -16.95 -25.77
CA GLY A 545 3.52 -18.20 -26.25
C GLY A 545 4.60 -18.81 -25.35
N SER A 546 5.43 -18.01 -24.68
CA SER A 546 6.39 -18.55 -23.69
C SER A 546 5.69 -19.02 -22.41
N SER A 547 6.30 -19.97 -21.69
CA SER A 547 5.76 -20.49 -20.44
C SER A 547 5.56 -19.39 -19.40
N GLY A 548 4.35 -19.31 -18.85
CA GLY A 548 3.98 -18.35 -17.80
C GLY A 548 2.75 -18.82 -17.02
N PRO A 549 2.17 -17.96 -16.16
CA PRO A 549 0.99 -18.28 -15.36
C PRO A 549 -0.21 -18.80 -16.15
N SER A 550 -0.43 -18.33 -17.37
CA SER A 550 -1.53 -18.79 -18.23
C SER A 550 -1.24 -20.12 -18.94
N SER A 551 0.01 -20.60 -18.95
CA SER A 551 0.38 -21.86 -19.59
C SER A 551 -0.16 -23.06 -18.82
N ILE A 552 -0.48 -24.14 -19.55
CA ILE A 552 -0.95 -25.39 -18.95
C ILE A 552 0.21 -26.12 -18.30
N SER A 553 0.05 -26.48 -17.02
CA SER A 553 1.00 -27.34 -16.33
C SER A 553 0.89 -28.77 -16.86
N PRO A 554 1.99 -29.42 -17.25
CA PRO A 554 1.97 -30.82 -17.66
C PRO A 554 1.63 -31.76 -16.50
N VAL A 555 1.77 -31.29 -15.24
CA VAL A 555 1.47 -32.06 -14.02
C VAL A 555 -0.02 -31.98 -13.69
N THR A 556 -0.59 -30.78 -13.60
CA THR A 556 -2.00 -30.60 -13.17
C THR A 556 -3.00 -30.63 -14.32
N LYS A 557 -2.52 -30.47 -15.57
CA LYS A 557 -3.33 -30.28 -16.79
C LYS A 557 -4.23 -29.04 -16.77
N GLU A 558 -3.99 -28.13 -15.84
CA GLU A 558 -4.66 -26.84 -15.70
C GLU A 558 -3.63 -25.70 -15.86
N PRO A 559 -4.07 -24.45 -16.13
CA PRO A 559 -3.19 -23.29 -16.09
C PRO A 559 -2.42 -23.22 -14.77
N TYR A 560 -1.14 -22.83 -14.82
CA TYR A 560 -0.34 -22.67 -13.60
C TYR A 560 -0.94 -21.65 -12.62
N ALA A 561 -1.53 -20.57 -13.12
CA ALA A 561 -2.02 -19.46 -12.31
C ALA A 561 -0.95 -18.98 -11.32
N THR A 562 -1.31 -18.73 -10.07
CA THR A 562 -0.37 -18.35 -9.00
C THR A 562 0.46 -19.50 -8.45
N THR A 563 0.37 -20.71 -9.02
CA THR A 563 1.32 -21.81 -8.73
C THR A 563 2.55 -21.76 -9.62
N PHE A 564 2.58 -20.89 -10.64
CA PHE A 564 3.79 -20.65 -11.42
C PHE A 564 4.91 -20.15 -10.49
N PRO A 565 6.17 -20.60 -10.65
CA PRO A 565 7.28 -20.10 -9.84
C PRO A 565 7.48 -18.59 -9.98
N VAL A 566 7.84 -17.93 -8.87
CA VAL A 566 8.23 -16.50 -8.91
C VAL A 566 9.48 -16.38 -9.77
N VAL A 567 9.38 -15.60 -10.82
CA VAL A 567 10.43 -15.41 -11.83
C VAL A 567 11.32 -14.23 -11.48
N SER A 568 12.64 -14.37 -11.68
CA SER A 568 13.60 -13.27 -11.65
C SER A 568 13.98 -12.81 -13.06
N VAL A 569 14.58 -11.62 -13.17
CA VAL A 569 15.17 -11.17 -14.45
C VAL A 569 16.29 -12.11 -14.90
N GLN A 570 17.05 -12.70 -13.97
CA GLN A 570 18.08 -13.70 -14.29
C GLN A 570 17.47 -14.98 -14.89
N ASP A 571 16.32 -15.44 -14.38
CA ASP A 571 15.62 -16.61 -14.92
C ASP A 571 15.18 -16.35 -16.38
N MET A 572 14.67 -15.15 -16.66
CA MET A 572 14.28 -14.74 -18.02
C MET A 572 15.47 -14.78 -18.99
N VAL A 573 16.62 -14.23 -18.60
CA VAL A 573 17.83 -14.25 -19.42
C VAL A 573 18.36 -15.67 -19.60
N LYS A 574 18.45 -16.47 -18.53
CA LYS A 574 18.90 -17.88 -18.61
C LYS A 574 18.06 -18.67 -19.61
N ALA A 575 16.74 -18.49 -19.59
CA ALA A 575 15.83 -19.14 -20.52
C ALA A 575 16.09 -18.74 -21.99
N GLN A 576 16.37 -17.46 -22.25
CA GLN A 576 16.70 -16.96 -23.59
C GLN A 576 18.08 -17.44 -24.07
N PHE A 577 19.06 -17.59 -23.17
CA PHE A 577 20.37 -18.13 -23.52
C PHE A 577 20.33 -19.64 -23.82
N LEU A 578 19.44 -20.41 -23.19
CA LEU A 578 19.18 -21.80 -23.57
C LEU A 578 18.62 -21.91 -25.01
N LEU A 579 17.78 -20.95 -25.43
CA LEU A 579 17.35 -20.85 -26.83
C LEU A 579 18.55 -20.57 -27.74
N LEU A 580 19.41 -19.61 -27.40
CA LEU A 580 20.61 -19.31 -28.20
C LEU A 580 21.52 -20.54 -28.35
N ASP A 581 21.69 -21.31 -27.28
CA ASP A 581 22.47 -22.56 -27.31
C ASP A 581 21.85 -23.57 -28.28
N SER A 582 20.53 -23.71 -28.28
CA SER A 582 19.82 -24.61 -29.21
C SER A 582 19.95 -24.18 -30.68
N LEU A 583 20.10 -22.88 -30.93
CA LEU A 583 20.34 -22.32 -32.27
C LEU A 583 21.84 -22.35 -32.65
N GLY A 584 22.70 -22.81 -31.73
CA GLY A 584 24.15 -22.83 -31.88
C GLY A 584 24.75 -21.43 -32.02
N ILE A 585 24.23 -20.46 -31.29
CA ILE A 585 24.71 -19.07 -31.26
C ILE A 585 25.57 -18.88 -30.01
N GLU A 586 26.89 -18.90 -30.20
CA GLU A 586 27.83 -18.81 -29.08
C GLU A 586 27.95 -17.37 -28.55
N LYS A 587 27.96 -16.39 -29.44
CA LYS A 587 28.20 -14.98 -29.09
C LYS A 587 27.24 -14.05 -29.81
N LEU A 588 26.67 -13.12 -29.07
CA LEU A 588 25.84 -12.03 -29.60
C LEU A 588 26.73 -10.91 -30.12
N HIS A 589 26.34 -10.33 -31.26
CA HIS A 589 26.81 -9.00 -31.66
C HIS A 589 26.40 -7.96 -30.63
N ALA A 590 25.13 -7.99 -30.19
CA ALA A 590 24.64 -7.09 -29.16
C ALA A 590 23.46 -7.68 -28.36
N ALA A 591 23.38 -7.29 -27.09
CA ALA A 591 22.20 -7.37 -26.24
C ALA A 591 21.52 -5.99 -26.22
N VAL A 592 20.28 -5.89 -26.71
CA VAL A 592 19.57 -4.61 -26.86
C VAL A 592 18.25 -4.67 -26.12
N GLY A 593 17.97 -3.70 -25.25
CA GLY A 593 16.66 -3.65 -24.61
C GLY A 593 16.32 -2.32 -23.95
N SER A 594 15.03 -2.13 -23.74
CA SER A 594 14.45 -0.93 -23.14
C SER A 594 13.53 -1.27 -21.96
N SER A 595 13.48 -0.42 -20.93
CA SER A 595 12.68 -0.67 -19.72
C SER A 595 13.09 -1.98 -19.04
N LEU A 596 12.15 -2.92 -18.81
CA LEU A 596 12.48 -4.31 -18.44
C LEU A 596 13.53 -4.93 -19.37
N GLY A 597 13.45 -4.67 -20.67
CA GLY A 597 14.42 -5.13 -21.65
C GLY A 597 15.83 -4.61 -21.39
N GLY A 598 15.97 -3.40 -20.87
CA GLY A 598 17.27 -2.85 -20.46
C GLY A 598 17.82 -3.55 -19.21
N MET A 599 16.96 -3.94 -18.27
CA MET A 599 17.36 -4.80 -17.14
C MET A 599 17.84 -6.18 -17.64
N LEU A 600 17.12 -6.76 -18.61
CA LEU A 600 17.48 -8.04 -19.20
C LEU A 600 18.79 -7.96 -19.99
N SER A 601 19.01 -6.91 -20.77
CA SER A 601 20.26 -6.73 -21.54
C SER A 601 21.47 -6.55 -20.61
N LEU A 602 21.32 -5.75 -19.54
CA LEU A 602 22.33 -5.62 -18.47
C LEU A 602 22.62 -6.97 -17.82
N THR A 603 21.58 -7.73 -17.47
CA THR A 603 21.70 -9.06 -16.85
C THR A 603 22.39 -10.05 -17.78
N ALA A 604 22.10 -10.01 -19.08
CA ALA A 604 22.76 -10.84 -20.09
C ALA A 604 24.27 -10.58 -20.13
N ALA A 605 24.68 -9.31 -20.15
CA ALA A 605 26.09 -8.94 -20.14
C ALA A 605 26.78 -9.25 -18.79
N CYS A 606 26.05 -9.21 -17.68
CA CYS A 606 26.57 -9.57 -16.35
C CYS A 606 26.77 -11.09 -16.20
N LEU A 607 25.77 -11.90 -16.55
CA LEU A 607 25.80 -13.35 -16.41
C LEU A 607 26.69 -14.02 -17.47
N TYR A 608 26.72 -13.48 -18.69
CA TYR A 608 27.43 -14.05 -19.83
C TYR A 608 28.36 -13.03 -20.51
N PRO A 609 29.35 -12.47 -19.78
CA PRO A 609 30.20 -11.38 -20.28
C PRO A 609 30.98 -11.75 -21.55
N GLU A 610 31.42 -13.00 -21.65
CA GLU A 610 32.13 -13.51 -22.84
C GLU A 610 31.22 -13.79 -24.03
N ARG A 611 29.89 -13.76 -23.86
CA ARG A 611 28.91 -14.03 -24.93
C ARG A 611 28.23 -12.76 -25.44
N VAL A 612 28.46 -11.60 -24.83
CA VAL A 612 27.83 -10.33 -25.23
C VAL A 612 28.91 -9.35 -25.68
N ASN A 613 29.00 -9.08 -26.99
CA ASN A 613 30.00 -8.15 -27.53
C ASN A 613 29.65 -6.67 -27.29
N ARG A 614 28.37 -6.33 -27.22
CA ARG A 614 27.87 -4.97 -27.04
C ARG A 614 26.59 -4.98 -26.23
N LEU A 615 26.36 -3.88 -25.52
CA LEU A 615 25.18 -3.71 -24.70
C LEU A 615 24.50 -2.38 -25.04
N VAL A 616 23.18 -2.43 -25.20
CA VAL A 616 22.32 -1.24 -25.26
C VAL A 616 21.28 -1.35 -24.15
N SER A 617 21.25 -0.34 -23.28
CA SER A 617 20.29 -0.17 -22.19
C SER A 617 19.56 1.16 -22.34
N ILE A 618 18.24 1.12 -22.49
CA ILE A 618 17.40 2.30 -22.73
C ILE A 618 16.36 2.43 -21.61
N SER A 619 16.33 3.57 -20.92
CA SER A 619 15.37 3.86 -19.84
C SER A 619 15.25 2.72 -18.80
N ALA A 620 16.38 2.19 -18.35
CA ALA A 620 16.46 1.14 -17.35
C ALA A 620 17.36 1.56 -16.17
N CYS A 621 17.68 0.63 -15.27
CA CYS A 621 18.47 0.90 -14.07
C CYS A 621 19.35 -0.31 -13.71
N ALA A 622 20.33 -0.12 -12.83
CA ALA A 622 21.11 -1.21 -12.25
C ALA A 622 20.35 -1.97 -11.13
N GLN A 623 19.45 -1.28 -10.45
CA GLN A 623 18.56 -1.80 -9.40
C GLN A 623 17.26 -0.98 -9.37
N SER A 624 16.14 -1.60 -9.01
CA SER A 624 14.86 -0.90 -8.92
C SER A 624 14.80 0.07 -7.72
N HIS A 625 14.45 1.34 -7.97
CA HIS A 625 14.33 2.35 -6.90
C HIS A 625 12.98 2.32 -6.18
N PRO A 626 12.91 2.84 -4.93
CA PRO A 626 11.67 2.85 -4.14
C PRO A 626 10.47 3.47 -4.86
N THR A 627 10.67 4.50 -5.67
CA THR A 627 9.58 5.15 -6.43
C THR A 627 8.93 4.20 -7.44
N SER A 628 9.73 3.51 -8.25
CA SER A 628 9.21 2.60 -9.28
C SER A 628 8.62 1.33 -8.65
N ILE A 629 9.20 0.85 -7.54
CA ILE A 629 8.65 -0.22 -6.70
C ILE A 629 7.30 0.18 -6.12
N ALA A 630 7.16 1.40 -5.58
CA ALA A 630 5.89 1.87 -5.01
C ALA A 630 4.78 1.94 -6.07
N MET A 631 5.09 2.46 -7.27
CA MET A 631 4.13 2.53 -8.37
C MET A 631 3.69 1.14 -8.83
N ARG A 632 4.64 0.22 -9.08
CA ARG A 632 4.34 -1.15 -9.49
C ARG A 632 3.63 -1.94 -8.40
N TYR A 633 3.95 -1.70 -7.13
CA TYR A 633 3.20 -2.28 -6.00
C TYR A 633 1.73 -1.85 -6.00
N VAL A 634 1.45 -0.57 -6.23
CA VAL A 634 0.07 -0.06 -6.33
C VAL A 634 -0.65 -0.65 -7.54
N GLN A 635 -0.01 -0.73 -8.71
CA GLN A 635 -0.56 -1.40 -9.89
C GLN A 635 -0.97 -2.86 -9.59
N ARG A 636 -0.05 -3.64 -9.02
CA ARG A 636 -0.34 -5.04 -8.63
C ARG A 636 -1.46 -5.12 -7.60
N ARG A 637 -1.48 -4.22 -6.61
CA ARG A 637 -2.50 -4.21 -5.55
C ARG A 637 -3.88 -3.89 -6.09
N ILE A 638 -3.98 -2.97 -7.05
CA ILE A 638 -5.23 -2.65 -7.75
C ILE A 638 -5.75 -3.88 -8.47
N LEU A 639 -4.90 -4.56 -9.25
CA LEU A 639 -5.27 -5.78 -9.97
C LEU A 639 -5.74 -6.89 -9.01
N MET A 640 -4.94 -7.19 -7.98
CA MET A 640 -5.27 -8.23 -6.99
C MET A 640 -6.50 -7.89 -6.12
N SER A 641 -6.95 -6.63 -6.12
CA SER A 641 -8.17 -6.22 -5.41
C SER A 641 -9.45 -6.47 -6.20
N ASP A 642 -9.34 -6.77 -7.49
CA ASP A 642 -10.49 -7.14 -8.31
C ASP A 642 -11.07 -8.48 -7.81
N PRO A 643 -12.37 -8.54 -7.45
CA PRO A 643 -12.99 -9.76 -6.94
C PRO A 643 -12.93 -10.92 -7.94
N ASN A 644 -12.90 -10.63 -9.24
CA ASN A 644 -12.80 -11.64 -10.30
C ASN A 644 -11.38 -12.18 -10.48
N TRP A 645 -10.36 -11.61 -9.83
CA TRP A 645 -9.01 -12.17 -9.88
C TRP A 645 -8.93 -13.52 -9.19
N ASN A 646 -9.81 -13.80 -8.22
CA ASN A 646 -9.92 -15.11 -7.56
C ASN A 646 -8.57 -15.70 -7.10
N LYS A 647 -7.73 -14.88 -6.47
CA LYS A 647 -6.36 -15.26 -6.04
C LYS A 647 -5.48 -15.82 -7.16
N GLY A 648 -5.75 -15.42 -8.40
CA GLY A 648 -5.06 -15.88 -9.61
C GLY A 648 -5.75 -17.02 -10.34
N PHE A 649 -6.75 -17.68 -9.74
CA PHE A 649 -7.44 -18.83 -10.33
C PHE A 649 -8.72 -18.41 -11.06
N TYR A 650 -8.63 -17.40 -11.94
CA TYR A 650 -9.76 -16.91 -12.73
C TYR A 650 -9.96 -17.66 -14.05
N TYR A 651 -8.97 -18.44 -14.51
CA TYR A 651 -9.07 -19.23 -15.73
C TYR A 651 -10.25 -20.21 -15.68
N ASN A 652 -10.95 -20.37 -16.80
CA ASN A 652 -12.09 -21.29 -16.96
C ASN A 652 -13.30 -21.02 -16.03
N THR A 653 -13.34 -19.90 -15.31
CA THR A 653 -14.47 -19.56 -14.41
C THR A 653 -15.59 -18.75 -15.07
N GLY A 654 -15.32 -18.19 -16.26
CA GLY A 654 -16.18 -17.19 -16.90
C GLY A 654 -16.06 -15.77 -16.31
N ALA A 655 -15.37 -15.59 -15.18
CA ALA A 655 -15.03 -14.31 -14.60
C ALA A 655 -13.60 -13.89 -15.00
N PHE A 656 -13.40 -12.60 -15.25
CA PHE A 656 -12.09 -12.03 -15.59
C PHE A 656 -11.87 -10.72 -14.81
N PRO A 657 -10.68 -10.46 -14.24
CA PRO A 657 -10.39 -9.24 -13.47
C PRO A 657 -10.20 -8.01 -14.37
N ARG A 658 -11.25 -7.70 -15.14
CA ARG A 658 -11.26 -6.65 -16.17
C ARG A 658 -11.01 -5.27 -15.56
N LEU A 659 -11.66 -4.96 -14.44
CA LEU A 659 -11.55 -3.66 -13.79
C LEU A 659 -10.18 -3.48 -13.15
N GLY A 660 -9.69 -4.51 -12.45
CA GLY A 660 -8.35 -4.51 -11.88
C GLY A 660 -7.28 -4.31 -12.95
N MET A 661 -7.40 -4.99 -14.09
CA MET A 661 -6.46 -4.86 -15.20
C MET A 661 -6.55 -3.50 -15.91
N LYS A 662 -7.78 -2.99 -16.13
CA LYS A 662 -8.03 -1.65 -16.67
C LYS A 662 -7.34 -0.59 -15.81
N HIS A 663 -7.61 -0.58 -14.51
CA HIS A 663 -7.02 0.41 -13.59
C HIS A 663 -5.51 0.24 -13.40
N ALA A 664 -4.99 -1.00 -13.42
CA ALA A 664 -3.55 -1.22 -13.42
C ALA A 664 -2.89 -0.61 -14.66
N ARG A 665 -3.53 -0.70 -15.84
CA ARG A 665 -3.07 -0.05 -17.06
C ARG A 665 -3.16 1.47 -16.99
N GLU A 666 -4.25 2.03 -16.47
CA GLU A 666 -4.38 3.48 -16.29
C GLU A 666 -3.21 4.05 -15.47
N VAL A 667 -2.89 3.42 -14.34
CA VAL A 667 -1.72 3.79 -13.52
C VAL A 667 -0.42 3.63 -14.31
N GLY A 668 -0.28 2.56 -15.10
CA GLY A 668 0.85 2.38 -16.02
C GLY A 668 1.00 3.55 -16.99
N THR A 669 -0.04 3.85 -17.75
CA THR A 669 -0.07 4.93 -18.74
C THR A 669 0.32 6.28 -18.14
N ILE A 670 -0.20 6.61 -16.94
CA ILE A 670 0.17 7.84 -16.21
C ILE A 670 1.69 7.91 -15.96
N THR A 671 2.31 6.78 -15.62
CA THR A 671 3.74 6.70 -15.29
C THR A 671 4.65 6.53 -16.50
N TYR A 672 4.12 6.13 -17.65
CA TYR A 672 4.92 5.92 -18.87
C TYR A 672 5.12 7.21 -19.67
N ARG A 673 4.18 8.14 -19.56
CA ARG A 673 4.22 9.44 -20.24
C ARG A 673 4.63 10.55 -19.28
N SER A 674 4.85 11.76 -19.79
CA SER A 674 5.33 12.88 -18.97
C SER A 674 4.26 13.92 -18.66
N GLY A 675 4.46 14.65 -17.55
CA GLY A 675 3.64 15.82 -17.16
C GLY A 675 3.51 16.88 -18.26
N PRO A 676 4.63 17.33 -18.88
CA PRO A 676 4.58 18.28 -20.00
C PRO A 676 3.68 17.83 -21.16
N GLU A 677 3.76 16.55 -21.55
CA GLU A 677 2.91 16.01 -22.62
C GLU A 677 1.42 16.00 -22.22
N TRP A 678 1.10 15.70 -20.96
CA TRP A 678 -0.28 15.75 -20.48
C TRP A 678 -0.90 17.15 -20.57
N GLU A 679 -0.13 18.19 -20.23
CA GLU A 679 -0.59 19.58 -20.32
C GLU A 679 -0.80 20.01 -21.78
N GLU A 680 0.12 19.64 -22.68
CA GLU A 680 0.03 19.98 -24.10
C GLU A 680 -1.11 19.23 -24.82
N ARG A 681 -1.23 17.93 -24.58
CA ARG A 681 -2.22 17.07 -25.26
C ARG A 681 -3.64 17.35 -24.74
N PHE A 682 -3.82 17.47 -23.43
CA PHE A 682 -5.15 17.54 -22.81
C PHE A 682 -5.41 18.84 -22.05
N GLY A 683 -4.45 19.31 -21.25
CA GLY A 683 -4.65 20.46 -20.35
C GLY A 683 -5.94 20.32 -19.53
N ARG A 684 -6.84 21.30 -19.63
CA ARG A 684 -8.15 21.28 -18.96
C ARG A 684 -9.34 21.06 -19.91
N LYS A 685 -9.12 20.47 -21.09
CA LYS A 685 -10.19 20.24 -22.08
C LYS A 685 -11.27 19.31 -21.51
N ARG A 686 -12.53 19.68 -21.73
CA ARG A 686 -13.72 18.94 -21.29
C ARG A 686 -14.18 17.99 -22.40
N ILE A 687 -14.81 16.87 -22.05
CA ILE A 687 -15.35 15.90 -23.02
C ILE A 687 -16.52 16.52 -23.82
N ASP A 688 -17.37 17.28 -23.13
CA ASP A 688 -18.45 18.05 -23.74
C ASP A 688 -18.18 19.54 -23.51
N HIS A 689 -17.98 20.29 -24.58
CA HIS A 689 -17.63 21.71 -24.52
C HIS A 689 -18.85 22.60 -24.28
N ASP A 690 -20.07 22.12 -24.54
CA ASP A 690 -21.29 22.93 -24.59
C ASP A 690 -22.29 22.59 -23.46
N ALA A 691 -22.08 21.48 -22.73
CA ALA A 691 -22.96 21.12 -21.64
C ALA A 691 -22.61 21.83 -20.32
N ALA A 692 -23.57 22.59 -19.80
CA ALA A 692 -23.59 23.02 -18.40
C ALA A 692 -23.85 21.80 -17.50
N VAL A 693 -22.86 20.94 -17.33
CA VAL A 693 -22.94 19.76 -16.47
C VAL A 693 -22.59 20.18 -15.04
N GLU A 694 -23.53 19.95 -14.12
CA GLU A 694 -23.26 20.06 -12.69
C GLU A 694 -22.12 19.11 -12.28
N PRO A 695 -21.12 19.58 -11.51
CA PRO A 695 -19.96 18.76 -11.14
C PRO A 695 -20.37 17.45 -10.48
N ASN A 696 -19.86 16.33 -11.01
CA ASN A 696 -20.12 15.00 -10.45
C ASN A 696 -18.86 14.11 -10.50
N PHE A 697 -19.00 12.81 -10.21
CA PHE A 697 -17.88 11.88 -10.12
C PHE A 697 -17.65 11.06 -11.41
N CYS A 698 -18.40 11.33 -12.48
CA CYS A 698 -18.15 10.74 -13.80
C CYS A 698 -16.99 11.48 -14.50
N PRO A 699 -16.37 10.87 -15.53
CA PRO A 699 -15.37 11.56 -16.35
C PRO A 699 -15.92 12.85 -16.96
N GLU A 700 -15.19 13.96 -16.78
CA GLU A 700 -15.53 15.28 -17.34
C GLU A 700 -14.39 15.84 -18.22
N PHE A 701 -13.17 15.33 -18.10
CA PHE A 701 -11.99 15.79 -18.85
C PHE A 701 -11.58 14.80 -19.95
N GLU A 702 -11.05 15.31 -21.06
CA GLU A 702 -10.58 14.47 -22.18
C GLU A 702 -9.52 13.45 -21.74
N ILE A 703 -8.64 13.82 -20.80
CA ILE A 703 -7.61 12.90 -20.26
C ILE A 703 -8.23 11.71 -19.52
N GLU A 704 -9.35 11.91 -18.82
CA GLU A 704 -10.04 10.82 -18.11
C GLU A 704 -10.62 9.83 -19.12
N SER A 705 -11.27 10.33 -20.17
CA SER A 705 -11.77 9.51 -21.29
C SER A 705 -10.64 8.76 -22.02
N TYR A 706 -9.49 9.43 -22.22
CA TYR A 706 -8.31 8.81 -22.80
C TYR A 706 -7.77 7.65 -21.96
N LEU A 707 -7.60 7.85 -20.64
CA LEU A 707 -7.12 6.80 -19.74
C LEU A 707 -8.10 5.63 -19.70
N ASP A 708 -9.40 5.91 -19.66
CA ASP A 708 -10.47 4.91 -19.66
C ASP A 708 -10.42 4.03 -20.93
N TYR A 709 -10.30 4.66 -22.10
CA TYR A 709 -10.14 3.98 -23.39
C TYR A 709 -8.86 3.14 -23.46
N GLN A 710 -7.72 3.68 -23.01
CA GLN A 710 -6.44 2.96 -22.99
C GLN A 710 -6.49 1.74 -22.07
N GLY A 711 -7.11 1.88 -20.90
CA GLY A 711 -7.32 0.79 -19.96
C GLY A 711 -8.23 -0.30 -20.55
N ASP A 712 -9.35 0.08 -21.17
CA ASP A 712 -10.28 -0.86 -21.79
C ASP A 712 -9.66 -1.61 -22.97
N SER A 713 -8.90 -0.93 -23.83
CA SER A 713 -8.22 -1.54 -24.98
C SER A 713 -7.16 -2.56 -24.55
N PHE A 714 -6.44 -2.31 -23.45
CA PHE A 714 -5.37 -3.19 -22.97
C PHE A 714 -5.89 -4.36 -22.12
N CYS A 715 -6.95 -4.17 -21.34
CA CYS A 715 -7.29 -5.08 -20.24
C CYS A 715 -7.55 -6.54 -20.66
N VAL A 716 -7.96 -6.78 -21.90
CA VAL A 716 -8.23 -8.13 -22.45
C VAL A 716 -7.09 -8.69 -23.30
N LYS A 717 -6.03 -7.91 -23.55
CA LYS A 717 -4.92 -8.31 -24.42
C LYS A 717 -3.80 -9.01 -23.68
N TYR A 718 -3.70 -8.77 -22.38
CA TYR A 718 -2.59 -9.23 -21.54
C TYR A 718 -3.12 -10.02 -20.35
N ASP A 719 -2.39 -11.06 -19.92
CA ASP A 719 -2.81 -11.90 -18.80
C ASP A 719 -2.57 -11.19 -17.44
N PRO A 720 -3.61 -11.09 -16.58
CA PRO A 720 -3.48 -10.47 -15.26
C PRO A 720 -2.39 -11.07 -14.37
N ASN A 721 -2.22 -12.39 -14.33
CA ASN A 721 -1.17 -13.02 -13.53
C ASN A 721 0.21 -12.75 -14.13
N SER A 722 0.41 -12.86 -15.44
CA SER A 722 1.68 -12.49 -16.08
C SER A 722 2.12 -11.07 -15.72
N LEU A 723 1.18 -10.11 -15.67
CA LEU A 723 1.48 -8.75 -15.24
C LEU A 723 2.03 -8.73 -13.80
N LEU A 724 1.41 -9.48 -12.88
CA LEU A 724 1.88 -9.58 -11.49
C LEU A 724 3.29 -10.16 -11.40
N TYR A 725 3.56 -11.25 -12.13
CA TYR A 725 4.84 -11.95 -12.10
C TYR A 725 5.98 -11.11 -12.66
N ILE A 726 5.79 -10.53 -13.86
CA ILE A 726 6.80 -9.70 -14.49
C ILE A 726 7.01 -8.40 -13.71
N SER A 727 5.93 -7.76 -13.24
CA SER A 727 6.00 -6.57 -12.38
C SER A 727 6.77 -6.85 -11.08
N LYS A 728 6.59 -8.03 -10.48
CA LYS A 728 7.34 -8.43 -9.29
C LYS A 728 8.80 -8.73 -9.60
N ALA A 729 9.10 -9.35 -10.75
CA ALA A 729 10.47 -9.58 -11.19
C ALA A 729 11.26 -8.27 -11.35
N MET A 730 10.63 -7.24 -11.94
CA MET A 730 11.23 -5.90 -12.05
C MET A 730 11.53 -5.28 -10.67
N ASP A 731 10.65 -5.46 -9.68
CA ASP A 731 10.87 -4.94 -8.33
C ASP A 731 11.97 -5.66 -7.56
N LEU A 732 12.17 -6.95 -7.84
CA LEU A 732 13.23 -7.75 -7.24
C LEU A 732 14.59 -7.54 -7.92
N PHE A 733 14.61 -6.86 -9.07
CA PHE A 733 15.81 -6.71 -9.86
C PHE A 733 16.88 -5.86 -9.17
N ASP A 734 18.04 -6.50 -8.99
CA ASP A 734 19.29 -5.93 -8.50
C ASP A 734 20.45 -6.65 -9.22
N LEU A 735 21.27 -5.91 -9.97
CA LEU A 735 22.45 -6.48 -10.66
C LEU A 735 23.52 -7.02 -9.70
N GLY A 736 23.53 -6.55 -8.44
CA GLY A 736 24.40 -7.05 -7.39
C GLY A 736 23.95 -8.38 -6.79
N GLU A 737 22.75 -8.85 -7.12
CA GLU A 737 22.23 -10.08 -6.54
C GLU A 737 23.06 -11.31 -6.96
N GLY A 738 23.64 -11.99 -5.96
CA GLY A 738 24.57 -13.11 -6.17
C GLY A 738 26.05 -12.69 -6.15
N PHE A 739 26.34 -11.42 -5.90
CA PHE A 739 27.68 -10.85 -5.73
C PHE A 739 27.80 -10.15 -4.36
N ASP A 740 29.02 -9.75 -4.00
CA ASP A 740 29.29 -9.09 -2.71
C ASP A 740 28.71 -7.67 -2.67
N SER A 741 28.58 -7.01 -3.83
CA SER A 741 27.97 -5.69 -3.96
C SER A 741 27.36 -5.44 -5.34
N LEU A 742 26.56 -4.37 -5.46
CA LEU A 742 26.08 -3.88 -6.76
C LEU A 742 27.23 -3.57 -7.72
N LEU A 743 28.31 -2.97 -7.22
CA LEU A 743 29.47 -2.64 -8.04
C LEU A 743 30.14 -3.90 -8.58
N ASP A 744 30.23 -4.97 -7.79
CA ASP A 744 30.81 -6.25 -8.23
C ASP A 744 29.98 -6.91 -9.33
N GLY A 745 28.65 -6.89 -9.19
CA GLY A 745 27.75 -7.36 -10.24
C GLY A 745 27.88 -6.55 -11.52
N VAL A 746 27.87 -5.21 -11.43
CA VAL A 746 28.07 -4.32 -12.58
C VAL A 746 29.46 -4.50 -13.21
N SER A 747 30.50 -4.78 -12.41
CA SER A 747 31.87 -4.98 -12.89
C SER A 747 32.00 -6.14 -13.87
N ARG A 748 31.06 -7.08 -13.88
CA ARG A 748 31.02 -8.18 -14.84
C ARG A 748 30.80 -7.68 -16.27
N ILE A 749 30.15 -6.53 -16.45
CA ILE A 749 29.82 -5.96 -17.76
C ILE A 749 31.08 -5.30 -18.35
N LYS A 750 31.83 -6.05 -19.16
CA LYS A 750 33.08 -5.60 -19.80
C LYS A 750 32.91 -5.05 -21.21
N CYS A 751 31.80 -5.37 -21.87
CA CYS A 751 31.55 -4.98 -23.24
C CYS A 751 31.27 -3.47 -23.38
N PRO A 752 31.56 -2.86 -24.54
CA PRO A 752 31.09 -1.52 -24.88
C PRO A 752 29.58 -1.38 -24.65
N THR A 753 29.20 -0.32 -23.97
CA THR A 753 27.84 -0.14 -23.45
C THR A 753 27.29 1.22 -23.85
N LEU A 754 26.11 1.23 -24.46
CA LEU A 754 25.29 2.42 -24.66
C LEU A 754 24.21 2.48 -23.57
N VAL A 755 24.19 3.58 -22.82
CA VAL A 755 23.12 3.91 -21.89
C VAL A 755 22.34 5.10 -22.46
N LEU A 756 21.03 4.94 -22.61
CA LEU A 756 20.12 6.02 -22.98
C LEU A 756 19.15 6.28 -21.84
N GLY A 757 19.05 7.53 -21.40
CA GLY A 757 18.05 7.98 -20.42
C GLY A 757 17.21 9.13 -20.96
N VAL A 758 16.02 9.34 -20.41
CA VAL A 758 15.12 10.42 -20.84
C VAL A 758 14.85 11.35 -19.66
N GLN A 759 15.00 12.66 -19.88
CA GLN A 759 14.89 13.66 -18.80
C GLN A 759 13.48 13.72 -18.19
N SER A 760 12.45 13.45 -18.98
CA SER A 760 11.05 13.47 -18.58
C SER A 760 10.53 12.11 -18.05
N ASP A 761 11.38 11.09 -17.98
CA ASP A 761 11.01 9.78 -17.44
C ASP A 761 10.76 9.88 -15.92
N VAL A 762 9.58 9.45 -15.49
CA VAL A 762 9.19 9.43 -14.07
C VAL A 762 9.21 8.02 -13.48
N LEU A 763 9.26 6.99 -14.32
CA LEU A 763 9.28 5.59 -13.91
C LEU A 763 10.72 5.14 -13.61
N PHE A 764 11.64 5.42 -14.53
CA PHE A 764 13.07 5.25 -14.35
C PHE A 764 13.74 6.61 -14.54
N PRO A 765 13.70 7.47 -13.52
CA PRO A 765 14.15 8.86 -13.67
C PRO A 765 15.59 8.93 -14.13
N ILE A 766 15.94 10.01 -14.84
CA ILE A 766 17.26 10.21 -15.47
C ILE A 766 18.44 9.97 -14.52
N SER A 767 18.25 10.21 -13.22
CA SER A 767 19.24 9.91 -12.18
C SER A 767 19.64 8.44 -12.14
N GLN A 768 18.75 7.49 -12.43
CA GLN A 768 19.07 6.06 -12.46
C GLN A 768 19.96 5.69 -13.65
N GLN A 769 19.79 6.34 -14.81
CA GLN A 769 20.69 6.07 -15.94
C GLN A 769 22.05 6.74 -15.76
N ARG A 770 22.10 7.94 -15.14
CA ARG A 770 23.36 8.56 -14.69
C ARG A 770 24.09 7.68 -13.67
N GLU A 771 23.35 7.13 -12.70
CA GLU A 771 23.91 6.20 -11.72
C GLU A 771 24.45 4.93 -12.38
N LEU A 772 23.71 4.35 -13.34
CA LEU A 772 24.16 3.18 -14.09
C LEU A 772 25.44 3.47 -14.89
N GLU A 773 25.51 4.59 -15.61
CA GLU A 773 26.72 5.01 -16.33
C GLU A 773 27.90 5.14 -15.37
N LYS A 774 27.71 5.84 -14.24
CA LYS A 774 28.74 6.01 -13.23
C LYS A 774 29.20 4.66 -12.66
N LEU A 775 28.29 3.77 -12.30
CA LEU A 775 28.62 2.42 -11.79
C LEU A 775 29.44 1.62 -12.81
N LEU A 776 29.07 1.68 -14.10
CA LEU A 776 29.83 1.01 -15.16
C LEU A 776 31.26 1.56 -15.25
N GLN A 777 31.43 2.89 -15.21
CA GLN A 777 32.74 3.54 -15.24
C GLN A 777 33.58 3.23 -13.99
N ASP A 778 32.99 3.37 -12.80
CA ASP A 778 33.62 3.12 -11.51
C ASP A 778 34.04 1.64 -11.37
N SER A 779 33.33 0.72 -12.05
CA SER A 779 33.68 -0.71 -12.11
C SER A 779 34.78 -1.07 -13.12
N GLY A 780 35.34 -0.06 -13.82
CA GLY A 780 36.44 -0.19 -14.76
C GLY A 780 36.01 -0.37 -16.23
N ASN A 781 34.74 -0.20 -16.58
CA ASN A 781 34.31 -0.16 -17.98
C ASN A 781 34.37 1.27 -18.52
N HIS A 782 35.46 1.60 -19.23
CA HIS A 782 35.65 2.92 -19.85
C HIS A 782 35.04 3.02 -21.26
N SER A 783 34.42 1.95 -21.77
CA SER A 783 33.76 1.94 -23.09
C SER A 783 32.26 2.19 -22.95
N VAL A 784 31.89 3.16 -22.12
CA VAL A 784 30.49 3.53 -21.85
C VAL A 784 30.17 4.83 -22.58
N THR A 785 29.09 4.81 -23.36
CA THR A 785 28.51 6.01 -23.98
C THR A 785 27.16 6.27 -23.34
N PHE A 786 26.95 7.47 -22.82
CA PHE A 786 25.69 7.87 -22.22
C PHE A 786 25.09 9.05 -22.98
N TYR A 787 23.81 8.94 -23.33
CA TYR A 787 23.03 10.06 -23.86
C TYR A 787 21.78 10.31 -23.02
N GLU A 788 21.56 11.59 -22.74
CA GLU A 788 20.31 12.08 -22.19
C GLU A 788 19.43 12.63 -23.31
N LEU A 789 18.22 12.09 -23.41
CA LEU A 789 17.23 12.51 -24.38
C LEU A 789 16.30 13.55 -23.74
N ASN A 790 16.18 14.70 -24.39
CA ASN A 790 15.18 15.70 -24.06
C ASN A 790 13.93 15.46 -24.91
N SER A 791 13.11 14.49 -24.49
CA SER A 791 11.85 14.15 -25.14
C SER A 791 10.68 14.39 -24.19
N ILE A 792 9.52 14.77 -24.72
CA ILE A 792 8.30 14.97 -23.93
C ILE A 792 7.55 13.65 -23.67
N TYR A 793 7.91 12.55 -24.30
CA TYR A 793 7.13 11.30 -24.21
C TYR A 793 7.39 10.47 -22.95
N GLY A 794 8.22 10.97 -22.03
CA GLY A 794 8.54 10.25 -20.78
C GLY A 794 9.24 8.93 -21.04
N HIS A 795 8.86 7.90 -20.27
CA HIS A 795 9.36 6.54 -20.42
C HIS A 795 9.07 5.97 -21.83
N ASP A 796 7.93 6.27 -22.44
CA ASP A 796 7.54 5.78 -23.77
C ASP A 796 8.38 6.35 -24.92
N THR A 797 9.32 7.26 -24.66
CA THR A 797 10.23 7.83 -25.67
C THR A 797 10.94 6.75 -26.49
N PHE A 798 11.33 5.61 -25.89
CA PHE A 798 12.00 4.53 -26.64
C PHE A 798 11.10 3.83 -27.67
N LEU A 799 9.77 3.98 -27.56
CA LEU A 799 8.81 3.47 -28.53
C LEU A 799 8.49 4.51 -29.62
N LEU A 800 8.62 5.79 -29.30
CA LEU A 800 8.05 6.89 -30.10
C LEU A 800 9.10 7.72 -30.84
N ASP A 801 10.26 7.97 -30.22
CA ASP A 801 11.31 8.82 -30.78
C ASP A 801 12.29 8.01 -31.64
N VAL A 802 11.82 7.65 -32.83
CA VAL A 802 12.59 6.85 -33.82
C VAL A 802 13.91 7.53 -34.18
N VAL A 803 13.96 8.86 -34.19
CA VAL A 803 15.14 9.60 -34.65
C VAL A 803 16.22 9.60 -33.57
N ALA A 804 15.92 10.10 -32.36
CA ALA A 804 16.95 10.27 -31.34
C ALA A 804 17.42 8.91 -30.79
N VAL A 805 16.47 8.02 -30.50
CA VAL A 805 16.78 6.68 -30.00
C VAL A 805 17.40 5.84 -31.12
N GLY A 806 16.80 5.85 -32.31
CA GLY A 806 17.25 5.02 -33.42
C GLY A 806 18.64 5.39 -33.92
N ALA A 807 18.97 6.68 -34.02
CA ALA A 807 20.30 7.11 -34.44
C ALA A 807 21.40 6.70 -33.44
N ALA A 808 21.15 6.86 -32.13
CA ALA A 808 22.10 6.46 -31.10
C ALA A 808 22.33 4.95 -31.08
N VAL A 809 21.25 4.16 -31.17
CA VAL A 809 21.32 2.70 -31.24
C VAL A 809 22.07 2.26 -32.49
N LYS A 810 21.72 2.80 -33.67
CA LYS A 810 22.39 2.47 -34.93
C LYS A 810 23.89 2.76 -34.86
N GLY A 811 24.26 3.96 -34.42
CA GLY A 811 25.65 4.37 -34.28
C GLY A 811 26.43 3.41 -33.39
N HIS A 812 25.87 3.03 -32.24
CA HIS A 812 26.53 2.08 -31.34
C HIS A 812 26.67 0.67 -31.93
N LEU A 813 25.66 0.18 -32.65
CA LEU A 813 25.67 -1.17 -33.24
C LEU A 813 26.62 -1.29 -34.43
N GLU A 814 26.79 -0.22 -35.20
CA GLU A 814 27.54 -0.24 -36.47
C GLU A 814 28.96 0.32 -36.37
N THR A 815 29.32 1.05 -35.31
CA THR A 815 30.68 1.61 -35.18
C THR A 815 31.71 0.50 -34.95
N ASP A 816 32.71 0.33 -35.81
CA ASP A 816 33.76 -0.69 -35.61
C ASP A 816 34.45 -0.58 -34.23
N LEU A 817 34.55 -1.69 -33.51
CA LEU A 817 35.37 -1.78 -32.29
C LEU A 817 36.84 -1.70 -32.68
N LYS A 818 37.40 -0.50 -32.77
CA LYS A 818 38.85 -0.34 -32.88
C LYS A 818 39.48 -0.69 -31.54
N VAL A 819 39.91 -1.94 -31.41
CA VAL A 819 40.85 -2.35 -30.35
C VAL A 819 42.18 -1.63 -30.63
N ASN A 820 42.61 -0.82 -29.67
CA ASN A 820 43.81 0.02 -29.66
C ASN A 820 43.76 1.30 -30.52
N GLY A 821 43.62 2.43 -29.81
CA GLY A 821 43.94 3.75 -30.31
C GLY A 821 45.41 3.87 -30.71
N LYS A 822 45.72 3.52 -31.96
CA LYS A 822 46.69 4.30 -32.74
C LYS A 822 45.95 4.82 -33.96
N LEU A 823 45.65 6.12 -33.94
CA LEU A 823 45.30 6.88 -35.12
C LEU A 823 46.41 6.66 -36.16
N ARG A 824 46.14 5.81 -37.14
CA ARG A 824 46.99 5.67 -38.31
C ARG A 824 46.80 6.96 -39.11
N LYS A 825 47.78 7.86 -39.03
CA LYS A 825 47.93 8.99 -39.96
C LYS A 825 48.28 8.41 -41.33
N ASP A 826 47.28 7.95 -42.07
CA ASP A 826 47.48 7.74 -43.50
C ASP A 826 46.96 8.99 -44.22
N LYS A 827 47.95 9.86 -44.50
CA LYS A 827 47.90 10.82 -45.60
C LYS A 827 47.76 10.04 -46.91
N ARG A 828 46.66 10.23 -47.64
CA ARG A 828 46.63 10.65 -49.05
C ARG A 828 45.19 10.68 -49.54
#